data_AF-A0A2J6WB90-F1
#
_entry.id   AF-A0A2J6WB90-F1
#
_cell.length_a   1.000
_cell.length_b   1.000
_cell.length_c   1.000
_cell.angle_alpha   90.00
_cell.angle_beta   90.00
_cell.angle_gamma   90.00
#
_symmetry.space_group_name_H-M   'P 1'
#
loop_
_entity.id
_entity.type
_entity.pdbx_description
1 polymer ?
#
loop_
_entity_poly.entity_id
_entity_poly.type
_entity_poly.pdbx_seq_one_letter_code
_entity_poly.pdbx_strand_id
1 'polypeptide(L)'
;MYTVEDIKNIIKASGTVVQDSTISILLTDSRRISNAPASLFFALNGRRDGHEYIADAYTAGVRSFVVTHQPEMVAVDVNFLIVDNALAALQTLAAHHRSQFNIEVIGITGSNGKTIVKEWLYQLMSPERNIVRNPKSYNSQIGVPLSVWQINEGNNLGIFEAGISKAGEMSSLEAIIQPTMGVLTHMGTAHDEGFDSSKQKLEEKLRLFRNCSQIVYQYDLLIDFPEDMREHKCFTWSRKFNIATLYVFSETSISGKHYMRAMYKEQEIECLVPYRDEASIENAIICWATMLAMGYEPAVCDDRIERLAPVSMRLELKDGINDCSIIDDSYNSDIQSLEIALNFLTQQNQHSKKTLILSDIYQSGLKQHELYLQVAQLVSNAGVDRFIGVGSDLTEHRDLFKATKLHFYNSTEELLKDLTRIHLNNETVLIKGARSFEFEKISRALVQKAHETVLEINLNTLLNNLNFYKGKLNPGVKIMVMVKAFSYGSGTFEVANILQYNKVDYLAVAYTDEGIALRETGITLPIMVLNPEPAAFDKLVAHKLEPALYSFLLFDEFVKFAQTDDIRDYPIHLKIDTGMHRVGFEEFEVEALCDLLEVNPYVKVQSVYSHMVASDAAEHDLFTLKQISSFEKAYKAIEDALGYTVIKHISNTSGISRWPNAQYDMVRLGIGLYGVDAAVPRDSTALQPIATLKTTVSQVKKIAATETIGYMRNGSLKNDGKIATVRIGYADGYLRAFGNGVGRMLVNGTLVPTVGNITMDMCMLDVSNIEVKEGDEVIVFNEQQRIEELAAQIGTIPYEILTNVSQRVKRVYFYE
;
A
#
# COMPACT_ATOMS: atom_id res chain seq x y z
N MET A 1 24.25 22.98 -2.61
CA MET A 1 23.57 23.09 -1.30
C MET A 1 23.18 24.54 -1.08
N TYR A 2 22.16 24.81 -0.27
CA TYR A 2 21.65 26.17 -0.06
C TYR A 2 21.68 26.51 1.42
N THR A 3 22.00 27.76 1.75
CA THR A 3 21.82 28.29 3.10
C THR A 3 20.33 28.61 3.36
N VAL A 4 19.95 28.84 4.62
CA VAL A 4 18.57 29.22 4.94
C VAL A 4 18.25 30.58 4.33
N GLU A 5 19.21 31.51 4.29
CA GLU A 5 19.06 32.82 3.65
C GLU A 5 18.89 32.70 2.12
N ASP A 6 19.64 31.81 1.46
CA ASP A 6 19.44 31.53 0.02
C ASP A 6 18.01 31.04 -0.24
N ILE A 7 17.54 30.08 0.55
CA ILE A 7 16.21 29.50 0.40
C ILE A 7 15.14 30.55 0.61
N LYS A 8 15.27 31.37 1.67
CA LYS A 8 14.36 32.48 1.95
C LYS A 8 14.21 33.42 0.75
N ASN A 9 15.32 33.76 0.10
CA ASN A 9 15.31 34.62 -1.09
C ASN A 9 14.67 33.93 -2.31
N ILE A 10 14.94 32.64 -2.52
CA ILE A 10 14.38 31.86 -3.64
C ILE A 10 12.86 31.75 -3.51
N ILE A 11 12.35 31.40 -2.32
CA ILE A 11 10.91 31.22 -2.09
C ILE A 11 10.19 32.52 -1.72
N LYS A 12 10.92 33.63 -1.67
CA LYS A 12 10.43 34.97 -1.27
C LYS A 12 9.72 34.96 0.09
N ALA A 13 10.27 34.23 1.05
CA ALA A 13 9.71 34.16 2.39
C ALA A 13 10.00 35.42 3.21
N SER A 14 9.06 35.76 4.09
CA SER A 14 9.27 36.71 5.18
C SER A 14 9.76 35.97 6.44
N GLY A 15 10.13 36.72 7.49
CA GLY A 15 10.73 36.16 8.71
C GLY A 15 12.23 36.43 8.82
N THR A 16 12.75 36.35 10.04
CA THR A 16 14.17 36.59 10.34
C THR A 16 14.89 35.25 10.41
N VAL A 17 16.02 35.13 9.71
CA VAL A 17 16.90 33.96 9.85
C VAL A 17 17.71 34.14 11.12
N VAL A 18 17.48 33.26 12.09
CA VAL A 18 18.15 33.21 13.39
C VAL A 18 19.50 32.51 13.25
N GLN A 19 19.55 31.41 12.50
CA GLN A 19 20.77 30.66 12.22
C GLN A 19 20.82 30.25 10.76
N ASP A 20 21.86 30.68 10.05
CA ASP A 20 22.00 30.43 8.62
C ASP A 20 22.73 29.08 8.35
N SER A 21 22.01 27.98 8.57
CA SER A 21 22.54 26.63 8.34
C SER A 21 22.41 26.20 6.88
N THR A 22 23.22 25.22 6.47
CA THR A 22 23.10 24.61 5.14
C THR A 22 22.00 23.54 5.15
N ILE A 23 21.07 23.64 4.21
CA ILE A 23 20.00 22.67 4.00
C ILE A 23 20.38 21.72 2.87
N SER A 24 20.29 20.42 3.16
CA SER A 24 20.44 19.34 2.19
C SER A 24 19.19 18.46 2.08
N ILE A 25 18.29 18.50 3.06
CA ILE A 25 17.10 17.63 3.12
C ILE A 25 15.84 18.48 3.20
N LEU A 26 14.85 18.17 2.36
CA LEU A 26 13.51 18.76 2.44
C LEU A 26 12.54 17.75 3.05
N LEU A 27 11.78 18.18 4.05
CA LEU A 27 10.84 17.34 4.79
C LEU A 27 9.41 17.87 4.68
N THR A 28 8.45 16.97 4.58
CA THR A 28 7.01 17.29 4.65
C THR A 28 6.28 16.42 5.68
N ASP A 29 7.00 15.52 6.35
CA ASP A 29 6.46 14.54 7.30
C ASP A 29 7.42 14.44 8.49
N SER A 30 6.92 14.81 9.68
CA SER A 30 7.71 14.84 10.92
C SER A 30 8.14 13.44 11.38
N ARG A 31 7.60 12.38 10.77
CA ARG A 31 7.94 10.98 11.07
C ARG A 31 9.13 10.45 10.26
N ARG A 32 9.61 11.20 9.27
CA ARG A 32 10.69 10.77 8.34
C ARG A 32 11.94 11.64 8.46
N ILE A 33 12.31 11.95 9.70
CA ILE A 33 13.42 12.85 9.98
C ILE A 33 14.71 12.02 9.96
N SER A 34 15.48 12.15 8.88
CA SER A 34 16.89 11.77 8.85
C SER A 34 17.74 13.05 8.86
N ASN A 35 18.80 13.08 9.68
CA ASN A 35 19.71 14.23 9.83
C ASN A 35 18.99 15.59 10.05
N ALA A 36 18.33 15.72 11.20
CA ALA A 36 17.49 16.86 11.54
C ALA A 36 18.14 18.27 11.41
N PRO A 37 19.44 18.48 11.74
CA PRO A 37 20.08 19.79 11.62
C PRO A 37 20.20 20.33 10.19
N ALA A 38 20.26 19.46 9.19
CA ALA A 38 20.37 19.83 7.77
C ALA A 38 19.02 19.80 7.03
N SER A 39 17.92 19.73 7.78
CA SER A 39 16.57 19.55 7.27
C SER A 39 15.74 20.84 7.29
N LEU A 40 14.98 21.07 6.22
CA LEU A 40 13.96 22.12 6.12
C LEU A 40 12.57 21.48 6.06
N PHE A 41 11.72 21.76 7.05
CA PHE A 41 10.37 21.22 7.12
C PHE A 41 9.33 22.15 6.50
N PHE A 42 8.56 21.66 5.53
CA PHE A 42 7.45 22.38 4.93
C PHE A 42 6.13 21.98 5.61
N ALA A 43 5.51 22.93 6.30
CA ALA A 43 4.18 22.77 6.89
C ALA A 43 3.12 22.89 5.79
N LEU A 44 2.89 21.80 5.06
CA LEU A 44 1.94 21.74 3.96
C LEU A 44 0.49 21.63 4.47
N ASN A 45 -0.41 22.39 3.85
CA ASN A 45 -1.85 22.29 4.10
C ASN A 45 -2.47 21.27 3.14
N GLY A 46 -2.67 20.05 3.63
CA GLY A 46 -3.31 18.95 2.90
C GLY A 46 -4.60 18.51 3.60
N ARG A 47 -4.73 17.21 3.86
CA ARG A 47 -5.86 16.65 4.65
C ARG A 47 -5.79 16.99 6.15
N ARG A 48 -4.61 17.36 6.63
CA ARG A 48 -4.34 17.91 7.97
C ARG A 48 -3.39 19.09 7.81
N ASP A 49 -3.40 19.98 8.79
CA ASP A 49 -2.53 21.14 8.79
C ASP A 49 -1.11 20.72 9.20
N GLY A 50 -0.12 20.98 8.32
CA GLY A 50 1.28 20.72 8.59
C GLY A 50 1.83 21.45 9.82
N HIS A 51 1.18 22.54 10.24
CA HIS A 51 1.57 23.32 11.42
C HIS A 51 1.40 22.52 12.73
N GLU A 52 0.46 21.56 12.77
CA GLU A 52 0.25 20.67 13.93
C GLU A 52 1.51 19.84 14.26
N TYR A 53 2.38 19.61 13.27
CA TYR A 53 3.55 18.73 13.41
C TYR A 53 4.86 19.46 13.66
N ILE A 54 4.83 20.80 13.76
CA ILE A 54 6.04 21.60 14.00
C ILE A 54 6.68 21.24 15.33
N ALA A 55 5.88 21.04 16.39
CA ALA A 55 6.38 20.68 17.71
C ALA A 55 7.09 19.32 17.71
N ASP A 56 6.53 18.32 17.01
CA ASP A 56 7.13 16.99 16.87
C ASP A 56 8.46 17.07 16.10
N ALA A 57 8.47 17.78 14.97
CA ALA A 57 9.67 17.94 14.15
C ALA A 57 10.77 18.74 14.89
N TYR A 58 10.40 19.75 15.67
CA TYR A 58 11.31 20.48 16.53
C TYR A 58 11.94 19.58 17.59
N THR A 59 11.12 18.75 18.25
CA THR A 59 11.57 17.77 19.27
C THR A 59 12.55 16.76 18.67
N ALA A 60 12.33 16.37 17.41
CA ALA A 60 13.23 15.50 16.66
C ALA A 60 14.51 16.20 16.14
N GLY A 61 14.68 17.50 16.39
CA GLY A 61 15.92 18.25 16.13
C GLY A 61 15.88 19.17 14.91
N VAL A 62 14.75 19.30 14.21
CA VAL A 62 14.62 20.22 13.08
C VAL A 62 14.59 21.66 13.59
N ARG A 63 15.28 22.58 12.88
CA ARG A 63 15.40 23.99 13.27
C ARG A 63 14.98 24.99 12.20
N SER A 64 14.66 24.54 10.99
CA SER A 64 14.20 25.40 9.91
C SER A 64 12.86 24.93 9.36
N PHE A 65 11.89 25.83 9.31
CA PHE A 65 10.50 25.54 8.93
C PHE A 65 9.99 26.55 7.90
N VAL A 66 9.31 26.05 6.87
CA VAL A 66 8.49 26.86 5.94
C VAL A 66 7.04 26.74 6.36
N VAL A 67 6.44 27.86 6.74
CA VAL A 67 5.11 27.94 7.36
C VAL A 67 4.25 28.98 6.65
N THR A 68 2.92 28.88 6.75
CA THR A 68 2.02 29.91 6.20
C THR A 68 1.72 31.05 7.16
N HIS A 69 1.92 30.80 8.46
CA HIS A 69 1.79 31.80 9.50
C HIS A 69 2.75 31.44 10.65
N GLN A 70 3.10 32.43 11.45
CA GLN A 70 3.98 32.21 12.59
C GLN A 70 3.25 31.40 13.68
N PRO A 71 3.76 30.22 14.08
CA PRO A 71 3.15 29.45 15.16
C PRO A 71 3.35 30.14 16.52
N GLU A 72 2.47 29.88 17.49
CA GLU A 72 2.53 30.44 18.86
C GLU A 72 3.73 29.96 19.69
N MET A 73 4.57 29.09 19.12
CA MET A 73 5.75 28.55 19.78
C MET A 73 6.82 29.63 20.00
N VAL A 74 7.19 29.86 21.26
CA VAL A 74 8.28 30.77 21.65
C VAL A 74 9.60 29.97 21.68
N ALA A 75 10.18 29.72 20.52
CA ALA A 75 11.52 29.10 20.39
C ALA A 75 12.51 30.13 19.82
N VAL A 76 13.63 30.32 20.52
CA VAL A 76 14.67 31.33 20.17
C VAL A 76 15.74 30.81 19.22
N ASP A 77 15.74 29.51 18.90
CA ASP A 77 16.74 28.83 18.07
C ASP A 77 16.19 28.33 16.72
N VAL A 78 15.05 28.87 16.26
CA VAL A 78 14.31 28.35 15.10
C VAL A 78 14.17 29.39 14.00
N ASN A 79 14.35 28.95 12.75
CA ASN A 79 14.03 29.73 11.56
C ASN A 79 12.59 29.42 11.11
N PHE A 80 11.73 30.43 11.12
CA PHE A 80 10.42 30.37 10.47
C PHE A 80 10.43 31.22 9.20
N LEU A 81 10.39 30.55 8.05
CA LEU A 81 10.24 31.15 6.73
C LEU A 81 8.75 31.20 6.38
N ILE A 82 8.17 32.39 6.45
CA ILE A 82 6.72 32.59 6.31
C ILE A 82 6.39 32.90 4.84
N VAL A 83 5.52 32.10 4.24
CA VAL A 83 5.10 32.18 2.82
C VAL A 83 3.57 32.10 2.70
N ASP A 84 2.99 32.66 1.64
CA ASP A 84 1.52 32.56 1.45
C ASP A 84 1.05 31.13 1.19
N ASN A 85 1.89 30.30 0.54
CA ASN A 85 1.57 28.92 0.21
C ASN A 85 2.83 28.04 0.28
N ALA A 86 2.87 27.17 1.30
CA ALA A 86 4.01 26.29 1.54
C ALA A 86 4.27 25.28 0.40
N LEU A 87 3.21 24.80 -0.28
CA LEU A 87 3.36 23.90 -1.43
C LEU A 87 3.99 24.64 -2.62
N ALA A 88 3.50 25.85 -2.93
CA ALA A 88 4.05 26.66 -4.00
C ALA A 88 5.52 27.05 -3.72
N ALA A 89 5.87 27.30 -2.45
CA ALA A 89 7.24 27.55 -2.03
C ALA A 89 8.14 26.32 -2.25
N LEU A 90 7.69 25.11 -1.88
CA LEU A 90 8.40 23.86 -2.13
C LEU A 90 8.65 23.66 -3.64
N GLN A 91 7.62 23.87 -4.45
CA GLN A 91 7.68 23.74 -5.90
C GLN A 91 8.65 24.77 -6.52
N THR A 92 8.60 26.03 -6.06
CA THR A 92 9.50 27.10 -6.50
C THR A 92 10.96 26.78 -6.18
N LEU A 93 11.22 26.29 -4.96
CA LEU A 93 12.56 25.90 -4.53
C LEU A 93 13.12 24.76 -5.38
N ALA A 94 12.32 23.72 -5.62
CA ALA A 94 12.74 22.58 -6.45
C ALA A 94 12.95 22.98 -7.92
N ALA A 95 12.10 23.84 -8.48
CA ALA A 95 12.25 24.36 -9.84
C ALA A 95 13.52 25.22 -10.01
N HIS A 96 13.83 26.05 -9.01
CA HIS A 96 15.08 26.82 -8.98
C HIS A 96 16.29 25.89 -8.88
N HIS A 97 16.20 24.84 -8.06
CA HIS A 97 17.27 23.86 -7.95
C HIS A 97 17.52 23.13 -9.26
N ARG A 98 16.45 22.64 -9.93
CA ARG A 98 16.52 22.01 -11.24
C ARG A 98 17.23 22.87 -12.28
N SER A 99 16.95 24.17 -12.30
CA SER A 99 17.51 25.09 -13.31
C SER A 99 19.00 25.35 -13.14
N GLN A 100 19.60 24.95 -12.02
CA GLN A 100 21.06 25.02 -11.82
C GLN A 100 21.81 23.92 -12.57
N PHE A 101 21.12 22.89 -13.08
CA PHE A 101 21.74 21.75 -13.76
C PHE A 101 21.35 21.68 -15.24
N ASN A 102 22.35 21.61 -16.11
CA ASN A 102 22.15 21.40 -17.54
C ASN A 102 22.33 19.92 -17.90
N ILE A 103 21.44 19.07 -17.41
CA ILE A 103 21.41 17.63 -17.69
C ILE A 103 20.21 17.28 -18.58
N GLU A 104 20.31 16.17 -19.31
CA GLU A 104 19.17 15.61 -20.02
C GLU A 104 18.12 15.10 -19.01
N VAL A 105 16.84 15.38 -19.26
CA VAL A 105 15.74 14.96 -18.38
C VAL A 105 14.60 14.36 -19.19
N ILE A 106 14.25 13.12 -18.84
CA ILE A 106 13.09 12.40 -19.35
C ILE A 106 11.92 12.65 -18.40
N GLY A 107 10.90 13.36 -18.87
CA GLY A 107 9.61 13.51 -18.21
C GLY A 107 8.65 12.41 -18.65
N ILE A 108 8.10 11.63 -17.72
CA ILE A 108 7.19 10.52 -18.02
C ILE A 108 5.79 10.83 -17.48
N THR A 109 4.75 10.71 -18.30
CA THR A 109 3.37 10.74 -17.82
C THR A 109 2.47 9.77 -18.58
N GLY A 110 1.28 9.56 -18.05
CA GLY A 110 0.26 8.65 -18.54
C GLY A 110 -0.70 8.24 -17.43
N SER A 111 -1.70 7.42 -17.73
CA SER A 111 -2.57 6.83 -16.70
C SER A 111 -1.87 5.63 -16.06
N ASN A 112 -1.33 4.72 -16.87
CA ASN A 112 -0.71 3.47 -16.42
C ASN A 112 0.73 3.34 -16.95
N GLY A 113 1.55 2.47 -16.35
CA GLY A 113 2.89 2.13 -16.85
C GLY A 113 4.02 3.12 -16.52
N LYS A 114 3.72 4.31 -15.97
CA LYS A 114 4.73 5.34 -15.63
C LYS A 114 5.89 4.78 -14.78
N THR A 115 5.56 4.12 -13.67
CA THR A 115 6.58 3.64 -12.72
C THR A 115 7.41 2.52 -13.36
N ILE A 116 6.77 1.61 -14.09
CA ILE A 116 7.44 0.51 -14.78
C ILE A 116 8.41 1.06 -15.82
N VAL A 117 7.95 1.96 -16.70
CA VAL A 117 8.77 2.57 -17.75
C VAL A 117 9.92 3.35 -17.14
N LYS A 118 9.70 4.14 -16.08
CA LYS A 118 10.76 4.86 -15.36
C LYS A 118 11.83 3.91 -14.80
N GLU A 119 11.41 2.83 -14.14
CA GLU A 119 12.31 1.85 -13.53
C GLU A 119 13.06 1.03 -14.58
N TRP A 120 12.41 0.66 -15.68
CA TRP A 120 13.05 -0.03 -16.80
C TRP A 120 14.02 0.86 -17.56
N LEU A 121 13.67 2.12 -17.85
CA LEU A 121 14.63 3.05 -18.47
C LEU A 121 15.88 3.24 -17.61
N TYR A 122 15.72 3.28 -16.28
CA TYR A 122 16.87 3.25 -15.38
C TYR A 122 17.69 1.95 -15.50
N GLN A 123 17.05 0.78 -15.47
CA GLN A 123 17.78 -0.49 -15.65
C GLN A 123 18.54 -0.52 -16.99
N LEU A 124 17.92 -0.01 -18.05
CA LEU A 124 18.47 0.00 -19.39
C LEU A 124 19.63 0.99 -19.54
N MET A 125 19.68 2.09 -18.78
CA MET A 125 20.65 3.18 -18.99
C MET A 125 21.66 3.38 -17.84
N SER A 126 21.38 2.84 -16.65
CA SER A 126 22.28 2.91 -15.48
C SER A 126 23.67 2.30 -15.68
N PRO A 127 23.92 1.34 -16.60
CA PRO A 127 25.29 0.87 -16.85
C PRO A 127 26.27 1.94 -17.34
N GLU A 128 25.79 3.05 -17.91
CA GLU A 128 26.67 4.12 -18.46
C GLU A 128 26.26 5.55 -18.07
N ARG A 129 25.10 5.72 -17.43
CA ARG A 129 24.58 7.02 -16.98
C ARG A 129 24.51 7.07 -15.46
N ASN A 130 24.79 8.24 -14.90
CA ASN A 130 24.51 8.53 -13.50
C ASN A 130 23.12 9.17 -13.41
N ILE A 131 22.14 8.35 -13.02
CA ILE A 131 20.72 8.68 -13.14
C ILE A 131 20.14 9.06 -11.79
N VAL A 132 19.46 10.21 -11.77
CA VAL A 132 18.55 10.62 -10.69
C VAL A 132 17.11 10.45 -11.15
N ARG A 133 16.23 10.00 -10.25
CA ARG A 133 14.83 9.65 -10.58
C ARG A 133 13.93 9.75 -9.36
N ASN A 134 12.60 9.71 -9.54
CA ASN A 134 11.70 9.60 -8.39
C ASN A 134 11.98 8.29 -7.62
N PRO A 135 12.06 8.33 -6.28
CA PRO A 135 11.98 7.10 -5.50
C PRO A 135 10.55 6.56 -5.61
N LYS A 136 10.40 5.27 -5.94
CA LYS A 136 9.09 4.60 -6.03
C LYS A 136 8.09 5.40 -6.89
N SER A 137 6.88 5.66 -6.40
CA SER A 137 5.79 6.39 -7.10
C SER A 137 5.66 7.86 -6.67
N TYR A 138 6.75 8.55 -6.34
CA TYR A 138 6.75 9.95 -5.89
C TYR A 138 6.49 10.92 -7.05
N ASN A 139 5.29 10.83 -7.62
CA ASN A 139 4.91 11.49 -8.87
C ASN A 139 3.86 12.61 -8.69
N SER A 140 3.49 12.91 -7.44
CA SER A 140 2.49 13.92 -7.10
C SER A 140 3.07 15.34 -7.03
N GLN A 141 2.20 16.31 -6.77
CA GLN A 141 2.53 17.73 -6.52
C GLN A 141 3.58 17.95 -5.42
N ILE A 142 3.73 17.00 -4.50
CA ILE A 142 4.71 17.01 -3.40
C ILE A 142 5.89 16.09 -3.73
N GLY A 143 5.62 14.89 -4.24
CA GLY A 143 6.64 13.88 -4.49
C GLY A 143 7.67 14.29 -5.55
N VAL A 144 7.22 14.94 -6.63
CA VAL A 144 8.11 15.42 -7.70
C VAL A 144 9.13 16.45 -7.19
N PRO A 145 8.74 17.54 -6.48
CA PRO A 145 9.71 18.48 -5.90
C PRO A 145 10.78 17.80 -5.05
N LEU A 146 10.37 16.87 -4.17
CA LEU A 146 11.29 16.13 -3.29
C LEU A 146 12.25 15.24 -4.08
N SER A 147 11.78 14.68 -5.21
CA SER A 147 12.58 13.84 -6.10
C SER A 147 13.60 14.66 -6.89
N VAL A 148 13.18 15.80 -7.43
CA VAL A 148 14.03 16.71 -8.21
C VAL A 148 15.08 17.39 -7.35
N TRP A 149 14.80 17.59 -6.05
CA TRP A 149 15.78 18.07 -5.08
C TRP A 149 17.01 17.17 -4.92
N GLN A 150 16.93 15.89 -5.33
CA GLN A 150 18.04 14.94 -5.23
C GLN A 150 19.09 15.10 -6.34
N ILE A 151 18.86 15.97 -7.32
CA ILE A 151 19.82 16.23 -8.40
C ILE A 151 21.12 16.81 -7.81
N ASN A 152 22.25 16.31 -8.26
CA ASN A 152 23.56 16.85 -7.92
C ASN A 152 24.48 16.87 -9.15
N GLU A 153 25.66 17.47 -9.01
CA GLU A 153 26.65 17.63 -10.09
C GLU A 153 27.16 16.30 -10.67
N GLY A 154 27.02 15.20 -9.93
CA GLY A 154 27.39 13.87 -10.40
C GLY A 154 26.39 13.28 -11.39
N ASN A 155 25.13 13.73 -11.39
CA ASN A 155 24.11 13.18 -12.27
C ASN A 155 24.28 13.72 -13.70
N ASN A 156 24.02 12.87 -14.69
CA ASN A 156 24.04 13.25 -16.11
C ASN A 156 22.73 12.93 -16.85
N LEU A 157 21.76 12.31 -16.18
CA LEU A 157 20.41 12.06 -16.68
C LEU A 157 19.40 12.11 -15.52
N GLY A 158 18.29 12.81 -15.71
CA GLY A 158 17.12 12.74 -14.83
C GLY A 158 15.99 11.94 -15.47
N ILE A 159 15.33 11.06 -14.72
CA ILE A 159 14.13 10.33 -15.17
C ILE A 159 13.00 10.56 -14.17
N PHE A 160 12.08 11.46 -14.49
CA PHE A 160 11.02 11.85 -13.57
C PHE A 160 9.62 11.53 -14.11
N GLU A 161 8.84 10.77 -13.36
CA GLU A 161 7.42 10.58 -13.63
C GLU A 161 6.55 11.64 -12.93
N ALA A 162 5.49 12.03 -13.61
CA ALA A 162 4.51 13.02 -13.17
C ALA A 162 3.08 12.45 -13.27
N GLY A 163 2.37 12.51 -12.16
CA GLY A 163 0.96 12.15 -12.02
C GLY A 163 0.10 13.38 -11.73
N ILE A 164 -1.11 13.39 -12.28
CA ILE A 164 -2.11 14.43 -12.07
C ILE A 164 -3.44 13.79 -11.71
N SER A 165 -4.17 14.47 -10.84
CA SER A 165 -5.49 14.09 -10.35
C SER A 165 -6.60 15.03 -10.81
N LYS A 166 -6.26 16.28 -11.17
CA LYS A 166 -7.19 17.31 -11.65
C LYS A 166 -6.52 18.25 -12.65
N ALA A 167 -7.32 19.01 -13.39
CA ALA A 167 -6.83 20.04 -14.31
C ALA A 167 -6.01 21.13 -13.58
N GLY A 168 -5.00 21.68 -14.27
CA GLY A 168 -4.10 22.74 -13.79
C GLY A 168 -2.88 22.25 -12.99
N GLU A 169 -2.78 20.95 -12.70
CA GLU A 169 -1.68 20.38 -11.91
C GLU A 169 -0.40 20.15 -12.71
N MET A 170 -0.48 19.89 -14.02
CA MET A 170 0.69 19.49 -14.79
C MET A 170 1.65 20.64 -15.04
N SER A 171 1.13 21.87 -15.14
CA SER A 171 1.96 23.06 -15.38
C SER A 171 2.93 23.31 -14.24
N SER A 172 2.52 23.04 -12.99
CA SER A 172 3.42 23.10 -11.83
C SER A 172 4.51 22.03 -11.91
N LEU A 173 4.17 20.81 -12.32
CA LEU A 173 5.14 19.72 -12.44
C LEU A 173 6.13 19.94 -13.58
N GLU A 174 5.68 20.47 -14.71
CA GLU A 174 6.54 20.83 -15.84
C GLU A 174 7.58 21.88 -15.44
N ALA A 175 7.17 22.94 -14.73
CA ALA A 175 8.07 23.97 -14.25
C ALA A 175 9.15 23.44 -13.30
N ILE A 176 8.86 22.35 -12.57
CA ILE A 176 9.80 21.69 -11.64
C ILE A 176 10.71 20.72 -12.38
N ILE A 177 10.15 19.86 -13.24
CA ILE A 177 10.91 18.80 -13.92
C ILE A 177 11.79 19.38 -15.04
N GLN A 178 11.28 20.37 -15.77
CA GLN A 178 11.91 20.96 -16.96
C GLN A 178 12.45 19.86 -17.89
N PRO A 179 11.58 18.99 -18.42
CA PRO A 179 12.00 17.85 -19.22
C PRO A 179 12.54 18.31 -20.57
N THR A 180 13.63 17.68 -21.01
CA THR A 180 14.18 17.87 -22.36
C THR A 180 13.57 16.86 -23.35
N MET A 181 13.18 15.68 -22.85
CA MET A 181 12.47 14.63 -23.59
C MET A 181 11.20 14.23 -22.84
N GLY A 182 10.10 14.04 -23.57
CA GLY A 182 8.83 13.56 -23.04
C GLY A 182 8.59 12.09 -23.39
N VAL A 183 8.00 11.33 -22.47
CA VAL A 183 7.51 9.97 -22.71
C VAL A 183 6.07 9.87 -22.24
N LEU A 184 5.15 9.64 -23.17
CA LEU A 184 3.74 9.38 -22.89
C LEU A 184 3.50 7.87 -22.89
N THR A 185 3.12 7.34 -21.73
CA THR A 185 2.70 5.94 -21.58
C THR A 185 1.20 5.79 -21.87
N HIS A 186 0.59 4.70 -21.43
CA HIS A 186 -0.80 4.38 -21.73
C HIS A 186 -1.84 5.38 -21.16
N MET A 187 -2.86 5.69 -21.95
CA MET A 187 -4.03 6.50 -21.56
C MET A 187 -5.23 5.61 -21.19
N GLY A 188 -5.39 5.36 -19.89
CA GLY A 188 -6.52 4.66 -19.29
C GLY A 188 -7.42 5.58 -18.44
N THR A 189 -8.38 4.98 -17.74
CA THR A 189 -9.48 5.66 -17.01
C THR A 189 -9.12 6.22 -15.62
N ALA A 190 -7.88 6.04 -15.14
CA ALA A 190 -7.48 6.47 -13.80
C ALA A 190 -7.58 8.01 -13.60
N HIS A 191 -8.27 8.47 -12.55
CA HIS A 191 -8.53 9.90 -12.25
C HIS A 191 -9.44 10.62 -13.25
N ASP A 192 -10.29 9.91 -13.99
CA ASP A 192 -11.25 10.56 -14.89
C ASP A 192 -12.20 11.51 -14.14
N GLU A 193 -12.49 11.28 -12.84
CA GLU A 193 -13.35 12.18 -12.05
C GLU A 193 -12.82 13.63 -11.91
N GLY A 194 -11.53 13.87 -12.17
CA GLY A 194 -10.91 15.19 -12.10
C GLY A 194 -10.91 15.98 -13.41
N PHE A 195 -11.51 15.44 -14.47
CA PHE A 195 -11.51 16.02 -15.82
C PHE A 195 -12.89 15.93 -16.47
N ASP A 196 -13.25 16.95 -17.25
CA ASP A 196 -14.50 17.02 -17.98
C ASP A 196 -14.56 16.00 -19.14
N SER A 197 -13.40 15.55 -19.62
CA SER A 197 -13.30 14.53 -20.68
C SER A 197 -11.90 13.91 -20.76
N SER A 198 -11.79 12.73 -21.39
CA SER A 198 -10.51 12.11 -21.70
C SER A 198 -9.62 12.99 -22.59
N LYS A 199 -10.22 13.86 -23.42
CA LYS A 199 -9.51 14.87 -24.22
C LYS A 199 -8.83 15.91 -23.33
N GLN A 200 -9.57 16.52 -22.40
CA GLN A 200 -9.01 17.51 -21.47
C GLN A 200 -7.91 16.89 -20.59
N LYS A 201 -8.08 15.65 -20.15
CA LYS A 201 -7.06 14.90 -19.41
C LYS A 201 -5.78 14.70 -20.21
N LEU A 202 -5.90 14.35 -21.50
CA LEU A 202 -4.74 14.22 -22.37
C LEU A 202 -4.06 15.57 -22.59
N GLU A 203 -4.82 16.63 -22.88
CA GLU A 203 -4.30 17.99 -23.03
C GLU A 203 -3.54 18.45 -21.79
N GLU A 204 -4.07 18.19 -20.58
CA GLU A 204 -3.38 18.49 -19.33
C GLU A 204 -2.07 17.70 -19.22
N LYS A 205 -2.05 16.40 -19.56
CA LYS A 205 -0.82 15.60 -19.54
C LYS A 205 0.24 16.08 -20.52
N LEU A 206 -0.18 16.45 -21.74
CA LEU A 206 0.72 16.95 -22.78
C LEU A 206 1.40 18.27 -22.39
N ARG A 207 0.86 19.03 -21.42
CA ARG A 207 1.53 20.22 -20.88
C ARG A 207 2.90 19.92 -20.30
N LEU A 208 3.15 18.69 -19.81
CA LEU A 208 4.47 18.27 -19.35
C LEU A 208 5.54 18.40 -20.43
N PHE A 209 5.16 18.29 -21.70
CA PHE A 209 6.08 18.18 -22.82
C PHE A 209 6.22 19.48 -23.62
N ARG A 210 5.64 20.58 -23.15
CA ARG A 210 5.57 21.86 -23.88
C ARG A 210 6.93 22.36 -24.38
N ASN A 211 7.99 22.11 -23.62
CA ASN A 211 9.34 22.55 -23.94
C ASN A 211 10.28 21.40 -24.33
N CYS A 212 9.76 20.18 -24.52
CA CYS A 212 10.56 19.03 -24.91
C CYS A 212 11.02 19.17 -26.36
N SER A 213 12.29 18.83 -26.63
CA SER A 213 12.81 18.76 -28.00
C SER A 213 12.30 17.52 -28.74
N GLN A 214 11.92 16.47 -28.01
CA GLN A 214 11.41 15.22 -28.55
C GLN A 214 10.40 14.57 -27.61
N ILE A 215 9.37 13.94 -28.17
CA ILE A 215 8.32 13.24 -27.41
C ILE A 215 8.16 11.83 -27.96
N VAL A 216 8.21 10.84 -27.08
CA VAL A 216 7.97 9.42 -27.38
C VAL A 216 6.55 9.06 -26.99
N TYR A 217 5.75 8.58 -27.93
CA TYR A 217 4.37 8.16 -27.67
C TYR A 217 3.87 7.16 -28.73
N GLN A 218 2.76 6.47 -28.42
CA GLN A 218 2.10 5.61 -29.38
C GLN A 218 1.34 6.44 -30.42
N TYR A 219 1.62 6.25 -31.71
CA TYR A 219 1.02 7.01 -32.81
C TYR A 219 -0.51 7.09 -32.72
N ASP A 220 -1.14 5.96 -32.40
CA ASP A 220 -2.58 5.77 -32.24
C ASP A 220 -3.24 6.79 -31.28
N LEU A 221 -2.53 7.24 -30.24
CA LEU A 221 -3.09 8.08 -29.17
C LEU A 221 -3.42 9.51 -29.60
N LEU A 222 -2.72 10.05 -30.61
CA LEU A 222 -2.81 11.46 -31.01
C LEU A 222 -3.31 11.64 -32.46
N ILE A 223 -3.87 10.59 -33.10
CA ILE A 223 -4.38 10.67 -34.47
C ILE A 223 -5.50 11.71 -34.61
N ASP A 224 -6.37 11.81 -33.60
CA ASP A 224 -7.53 12.70 -33.61
C ASP A 224 -7.24 14.10 -33.05
N PHE A 225 -5.98 14.39 -32.72
CA PHE A 225 -5.54 15.67 -32.16
C PHE A 225 -4.92 16.57 -33.23
N PRO A 226 -5.08 17.91 -33.12
CA PRO A 226 -4.69 18.86 -34.17
C PRO A 226 -3.18 18.87 -34.44
N GLU A 227 -2.80 19.22 -35.67
CA GLU A 227 -1.42 19.11 -36.19
C GLU A 227 -0.41 20.02 -35.47
N ASP A 228 -0.87 21.11 -34.84
CA ASP A 228 -0.08 22.01 -34.01
C ASP A 228 0.51 21.32 -32.78
N MET A 229 -0.15 20.27 -32.25
CA MET A 229 0.42 19.41 -31.20
C MET A 229 1.49 18.43 -31.72
N ARG A 230 1.73 18.37 -33.04
CA ARG A 230 2.75 17.52 -33.70
C ARG A 230 3.98 18.29 -34.18
N GLU A 231 4.08 19.59 -33.88
CA GLU A 231 5.21 20.44 -34.31
C GLU A 231 6.55 20.12 -33.59
N HIS A 232 6.52 19.35 -32.50
CA HIS A 232 7.72 18.81 -31.85
C HIS A 232 8.30 17.65 -32.67
N LYS A 233 9.62 17.40 -32.62
CA LYS A 233 10.19 16.19 -33.23
C LYS A 233 9.66 14.96 -32.49
N CYS A 234 8.65 14.30 -33.03
CA CYS A 234 8.03 13.14 -32.40
C CYS A 234 8.78 11.85 -32.76
N PHE A 235 9.01 10.99 -31.78
CA PHE A 235 9.39 9.59 -32.00
C PHE A 235 8.18 8.73 -31.72
N THR A 236 7.50 8.27 -32.75
CA THR A 236 6.25 7.52 -32.59
C THR A 236 6.48 6.03 -32.73
N TRP A 237 5.73 5.24 -31.97
CA TRP A 237 5.66 3.80 -32.17
C TRP A 237 4.22 3.37 -32.46
N SER A 238 4.03 2.29 -33.23
CA SER A 238 2.71 1.71 -33.47
C SER A 238 2.83 0.25 -33.84
N ARG A 239 1.77 -0.52 -33.56
CA ARG A 239 1.56 -1.88 -34.07
C ARG A 239 0.66 -1.91 -35.32
N LYS A 240 0.00 -0.80 -35.64
CA LYS A 240 -1.03 -0.73 -36.69
C LYS A 240 -0.59 0.11 -37.87
N PHE A 241 0.13 1.19 -37.62
CA PHE A 241 0.45 2.19 -38.64
C PHE A 241 1.94 2.18 -38.98
N ASN A 242 2.27 1.79 -40.21
CA ASN A 242 3.64 1.76 -40.73
C ASN A 242 4.28 3.15 -40.94
N ILE A 243 3.51 4.22 -40.72
CA ILE A 243 3.99 5.60 -40.71
C ILE A 243 4.73 5.95 -39.40
N ALA A 244 4.56 5.15 -38.34
CA ALA A 244 5.24 5.37 -37.07
C ALA A 244 6.76 5.20 -37.22
N THR A 245 7.55 5.97 -36.44
CA THR A 245 9.02 5.88 -36.47
C THR A 245 9.52 4.47 -36.14
N LEU A 246 8.88 3.82 -35.18
CA LEU A 246 9.06 2.41 -34.83
C LEU A 246 7.75 1.65 -35.10
N TYR A 247 7.70 0.91 -36.21
CA TYR A 247 6.51 0.13 -36.56
C TYR A 247 6.73 -1.35 -36.24
N VAL A 248 6.10 -1.84 -35.17
CA VAL A 248 6.13 -3.26 -34.78
C VAL A 248 5.10 -4.00 -35.62
N PHE A 249 5.57 -4.90 -36.50
CA PHE A 249 4.70 -5.55 -37.50
C PHE A 249 4.57 -7.07 -37.32
N SER A 250 5.38 -7.66 -36.44
CA SER A 250 5.32 -9.09 -36.14
C SER A 250 5.74 -9.36 -34.70
N GLU A 251 4.95 -10.17 -34.02
CA GLU A 251 5.08 -10.50 -32.60
C GLU A 251 4.82 -12.01 -32.43
N THR A 252 5.67 -12.71 -31.69
CA THR A 252 5.47 -14.14 -31.39
C THR A 252 6.06 -14.52 -30.04
N SER A 253 5.42 -15.46 -29.35
CA SER A 253 5.91 -15.94 -28.05
C SER A 253 6.83 -17.15 -28.23
N ILE A 254 8.04 -17.08 -27.69
CA ILE A 254 9.05 -18.15 -27.77
C ILE A 254 9.60 -18.44 -26.38
N SER A 255 9.44 -19.67 -25.90
CA SER A 255 10.11 -20.20 -24.70
C SER A 255 10.04 -19.35 -23.42
N GLY A 256 8.94 -18.63 -23.18
CA GLY A 256 8.86 -17.73 -22.00
C GLY A 256 8.98 -16.26 -22.31
N LYS A 257 9.53 -15.91 -23.47
CA LYS A 257 9.81 -14.55 -23.91
C LYS A 257 8.92 -14.15 -25.07
N HIS A 258 8.87 -12.86 -25.37
CA HIS A 258 8.11 -12.29 -26.47
C HIS A 258 9.06 -11.69 -27.49
N TYR A 259 9.07 -12.25 -28.69
CA TYR A 259 9.92 -11.84 -29.80
C TYR A 259 9.17 -10.88 -30.71
N MET A 260 9.72 -9.70 -30.94
CA MET A 260 9.13 -8.63 -31.74
C MET A 260 10.04 -8.27 -32.91
N ARG A 261 9.45 -8.04 -34.08
CA ARG A 261 10.11 -7.46 -35.26
C ARG A 261 9.48 -6.12 -35.59
N ALA A 262 10.32 -5.14 -35.86
CA ALA A 262 9.89 -3.78 -36.15
C ALA A 262 10.67 -3.16 -37.33
N MET A 263 10.07 -2.17 -37.97
CA MET A 263 10.72 -1.32 -38.97
C MET A 263 11.16 -0.02 -38.30
N TYR A 264 12.45 0.33 -38.44
CA TYR A 264 13.04 1.58 -37.95
C TYR A 264 14.10 2.07 -38.95
N LYS A 265 13.99 3.33 -39.42
CA LYS A 265 14.86 3.89 -40.47
C LYS A 265 14.97 3.01 -41.73
N GLU A 266 13.83 2.47 -42.18
CA GLU A 266 13.75 1.55 -43.34
C GLU A 266 14.54 0.24 -43.18
N GLN A 267 14.98 -0.08 -41.96
CA GLN A 267 15.64 -1.33 -41.61
C GLN A 267 14.78 -2.14 -40.67
N GLU A 268 14.80 -3.44 -40.89
CA GLU A 268 14.18 -4.39 -39.98
C GLU A 268 15.09 -4.59 -38.76
N ILE A 269 14.50 -4.45 -37.58
CA ILE A 269 15.15 -4.66 -36.29
C ILE A 269 14.31 -5.64 -35.45
N GLU A 270 14.94 -6.33 -34.52
CA GLU A 270 14.31 -7.29 -33.64
C GLU A 270 14.56 -6.94 -32.18
N CYS A 271 13.64 -7.39 -31.31
CA CYS A 271 13.74 -7.22 -29.88
C CYS A 271 13.11 -8.40 -29.14
N LEU A 272 13.82 -8.98 -28.18
CA LEU A 272 13.33 -10.06 -27.33
C LEU A 272 13.00 -9.55 -25.93
N VAL A 273 11.72 -9.61 -25.54
CA VAL A 273 11.22 -9.12 -24.24
C VAL A 273 11.04 -10.31 -23.28
N PRO A 274 11.52 -10.26 -22.03
CA PRO A 274 11.45 -11.39 -21.10
C PRO A 274 10.06 -11.57 -20.41
N TYR A 275 8.99 -11.01 -20.98
CA TYR A 275 7.63 -11.02 -20.42
C TYR A 275 6.62 -11.55 -21.42
N ARG A 276 5.40 -11.85 -20.94
CA ARG A 276 4.30 -12.39 -21.75
C ARG A 276 3.02 -11.57 -21.71
N ASP A 277 2.83 -10.78 -20.66
CA ASP A 277 1.62 -9.98 -20.51
C ASP A 277 1.69 -8.75 -21.41
N GLU A 278 0.52 -8.39 -21.94
CA GLU A 278 0.37 -7.33 -22.93
C GLU A 278 0.87 -5.97 -22.42
N ALA A 279 0.61 -5.65 -21.15
CA ALA A 279 1.04 -4.40 -20.54
C ALA A 279 2.57 -4.28 -20.46
N SER A 280 3.26 -5.36 -20.09
CA SER A 280 4.73 -5.40 -20.08
C SER A 280 5.32 -5.32 -21.48
N ILE A 281 4.71 -5.95 -22.47
CA ILE A 281 5.16 -5.85 -23.87
C ILE A 281 5.02 -4.40 -24.36
N GLU A 282 3.88 -3.76 -24.08
CA GLU A 282 3.66 -2.34 -24.42
C GLU A 282 4.68 -1.41 -23.73
N ASN A 283 4.90 -1.58 -22.42
CA ASN A 283 5.91 -0.82 -21.67
C ASN A 283 7.33 -1.06 -22.22
N ALA A 284 7.64 -2.27 -22.70
CA ALA A 284 8.92 -2.60 -23.31
C ALA A 284 9.08 -1.92 -24.67
N ILE A 285 8.03 -1.83 -25.48
CA ILE A 285 8.05 -1.06 -26.74
C ILE A 285 8.27 0.43 -26.45
N ILE A 286 7.64 0.99 -25.41
CA ILE A 286 7.88 2.38 -24.99
C ILE A 286 9.36 2.58 -24.61
N CYS A 287 9.93 1.66 -23.84
CA CYS A 287 11.36 1.72 -23.49
C CYS A 287 12.26 1.61 -24.72
N TRP A 288 11.93 0.69 -25.65
CA TRP A 288 12.66 0.50 -26.90
C TRP A 288 12.64 1.75 -27.77
N ALA A 289 11.44 2.32 -27.97
CA ALA A 289 11.25 3.57 -28.70
C ALA A 289 12.04 4.72 -28.05
N THR A 290 12.05 4.80 -26.72
CA THR A 290 12.80 5.83 -25.98
C THR A 290 14.31 5.68 -26.16
N MET A 291 14.86 4.46 -26.06
CA MET A 291 16.28 4.23 -26.32
C MET A 291 16.65 4.58 -27.77
N LEU A 292 15.86 4.16 -28.75
CA LEU A 292 16.10 4.51 -30.16
C LEU A 292 15.99 6.03 -30.40
N ALA A 293 15.08 6.72 -29.72
CA ALA A 293 14.94 8.18 -29.77
C ALA A 293 16.19 8.89 -29.24
N MET A 294 16.79 8.36 -28.18
CA MET A 294 18.05 8.83 -27.59
C MET A 294 19.30 8.41 -28.40
N GLY A 295 19.12 7.69 -29.50
CA GLY A 295 20.21 7.33 -30.42
C GLY A 295 20.96 6.05 -30.09
N TYR A 296 20.40 5.16 -29.27
CA TYR A 296 20.98 3.84 -29.04
C TYR A 296 20.87 2.96 -30.29
N GLU A 297 21.90 2.15 -30.53
CA GLU A 297 21.90 1.18 -31.63
C GLU A 297 20.89 0.05 -31.34
N PRO A 298 20.12 -0.43 -32.35
CA PRO A 298 19.10 -1.46 -32.17
C PRO A 298 19.59 -2.72 -31.45
N ALA A 299 20.81 -3.18 -31.75
CA ALA A 299 21.41 -4.35 -31.11
C ALA A 299 21.68 -4.15 -29.60
N VAL A 300 21.98 -2.91 -29.19
CA VAL A 300 22.17 -2.58 -27.76
C VAL A 300 20.82 -2.56 -27.05
N CYS A 301 19.78 -2.03 -27.71
CA CYS A 301 18.43 -2.04 -27.18
C CYS A 301 17.94 -3.48 -26.94
N ASP A 302 18.10 -4.37 -27.92
CA ASP A 302 17.70 -5.78 -27.81
C ASP A 302 18.40 -6.49 -26.64
N ASP A 303 19.74 -6.44 -26.59
CA ASP A 303 20.53 -7.08 -25.52
C ASP A 303 20.13 -6.62 -24.12
N ARG A 304 19.85 -5.31 -23.95
CA ARG A 304 19.47 -4.76 -22.65
C ARG A 304 18.00 -5.05 -22.31
N ILE A 305 17.09 -4.98 -23.29
CA ILE A 305 15.66 -5.27 -23.07
C ILE A 305 15.45 -6.75 -22.71
N GLU A 306 16.20 -7.66 -23.33
CA GLU A 306 16.14 -9.10 -23.03
C GLU A 306 16.46 -9.41 -21.56
N ARG A 307 17.23 -8.52 -20.90
CA ARG A 307 17.71 -8.67 -19.52
C ARG A 307 16.89 -7.89 -18.50
N LEU A 308 15.83 -7.19 -18.94
CA LEU A 308 14.93 -6.45 -18.05
C LEU A 308 14.44 -7.36 -16.93
N ALA A 309 14.59 -6.89 -15.69
CA ALA A 309 14.08 -7.58 -14.52
C ALA A 309 12.68 -7.06 -14.17
N PRO A 310 11.81 -7.93 -13.60
CA PRO A 310 10.54 -7.47 -13.06
C PRO A 310 10.81 -6.32 -12.10
N VAL A 311 10.05 -5.24 -12.22
CA VAL A 311 10.14 -4.16 -11.24
C VAL A 311 9.47 -4.68 -9.98
N SER A 312 10.25 -5.15 -9.00
CA SER A 312 9.72 -5.39 -7.67
C SER A 312 9.35 -4.03 -7.10
N MET A 313 8.04 -3.78 -7.01
CA MET A 313 7.57 -2.43 -6.73
C MET A 313 7.95 -1.99 -5.30
N ARG A 314 8.24 -2.92 -4.37
CA ARG A 314 8.39 -2.63 -2.94
C ARG A 314 9.25 -3.66 -2.18
N LEU A 315 9.78 -3.21 -1.04
CA LEU A 315 10.37 -4.01 0.04
C LEU A 315 9.37 -5.11 0.43
N GLU A 316 9.72 -6.37 0.19
CA GLU A 316 8.83 -7.50 0.47
C GLU A 316 9.15 -8.05 1.86
N LEU A 317 8.20 -7.99 2.79
CA LEU A 317 8.33 -8.64 4.10
C LEU A 317 7.88 -10.10 3.97
N LYS A 318 8.79 -11.04 4.22
CA LYS A 318 8.60 -12.49 4.15
C LYS A 318 8.85 -13.11 5.52
N ASP A 319 8.21 -14.23 5.82
CA ASP A 319 8.61 -15.03 6.99
C ASP A 319 9.94 -15.76 6.70
N GLY A 320 10.87 -15.61 7.63
CA GLY A 320 12.16 -16.28 7.64
C GLY A 320 12.16 -17.52 8.54
N ILE A 321 13.14 -18.38 8.32
CA ILE A 321 13.43 -19.49 9.22
C ILE A 321 13.77 -18.99 10.63
N ASN A 322 13.58 -19.85 11.65
CA ASN A 322 13.90 -19.56 13.05
C ASN A 322 13.20 -18.30 13.61
N ASP A 323 11.93 -18.09 13.26
CA ASP A 323 11.12 -16.96 13.74
C ASP A 323 11.77 -15.62 13.39
N CYS A 324 12.28 -15.48 12.16
CA CYS A 324 12.78 -14.20 11.65
C CYS A 324 11.76 -13.60 10.69
N SER A 325 11.77 -12.28 10.52
CA SER A 325 11.13 -11.64 9.35
C SER A 325 12.21 -11.19 8.38
N ILE A 326 12.03 -11.46 7.09
CA ILE A 326 12.96 -11.11 6.03
C ILE A 326 12.38 -9.96 5.22
N ILE A 327 13.07 -8.83 5.18
CA ILE A 327 12.77 -7.74 4.27
C ILE A 327 13.66 -7.92 3.06
N ASP A 328 13.07 -8.24 1.91
CA ASP A 328 13.81 -8.53 0.69
C ASP A 328 13.87 -7.31 -0.24
N ASP A 329 15.08 -6.81 -0.47
CA ASP A 329 15.44 -5.71 -1.38
C ASP A 329 16.69 -6.10 -2.22
N SER A 330 16.74 -7.36 -2.68
CA SER A 330 17.94 -7.97 -3.29
C SER A 330 18.27 -7.51 -4.72
N TYR A 331 17.66 -6.43 -5.21
CA TYR A 331 17.72 -6.05 -6.63
C TYR A 331 18.42 -4.72 -6.91
N ASN A 332 18.42 -3.80 -5.96
CA ASN A 332 19.04 -2.49 -6.11
C ASN A 332 19.90 -2.14 -4.89
N SER A 333 21.06 -1.53 -5.12
CA SER A 333 22.02 -1.16 -4.08
C SER A 333 22.62 0.20 -4.39
N ASP A 334 21.95 1.25 -3.92
CA ASP A 334 22.40 2.64 -3.92
C ASP A 334 22.12 3.27 -2.53
N ILE A 335 22.78 4.38 -2.20
CA ILE A 335 22.62 5.03 -0.89
C ILE A 335 21.16 5.39 -0.58
N GLN A 336 20.41 5.92 -1.55
CA GLN A 336 19.05 6.41 -1.32
C GLN A 336 18.09 5.25 -1.09
N SER A 337 18.19 4.19 -1.89
CA SER A 337 17.40 2.98 -1.67
C SER A 337 17.79 2.28 -0.36
N LEU A 338 19.04 2.40 0.08
CA LEU A 338 19.47 1.87 1.40
C LEU A 338 18.83 2.65 2.54
N GLU A 339 18.83 3.98 2.49
CA GLU A 339 18.17 4.80 3.50
C GLU A 339 16.68 4.45 3.63
N ILE A 340 15.99 4.26 2.51
CA ILE A 340 14.57 3.86 2.50
C ILE A 340 14.39 2.46 3.13
N ALA A 341 15.24 1.50 2.75
CA ALA A 341 15.17 0.14 3.26
C ALA A 341 15.47 0.09 4.77
N LEU A 342 16.45 0.85 5.23
CA LEU A 342 16.78 1.01 6.64
C LEU A 342 15.64 1.66 7.42
N ASN A 343 15.03 2.72 6.90
CA ASN A 343 13.85 3.32 7.51
C ASN A 343 12.70 2.31 7.64
N PHE A 344 12.48 1.48 6.63
CA PHE A 344 11.48 0.42 6.70
C PHE A 344 11.83 -0.67 7.72
N LEU A 345 13.10 -1.08 7.81
CA LEU A 345 13.60 -1.97 8.86
C LEU A 345 13.37 -1.37 10.25
N THR A 346 13.61 -0.06 10.44
CA THR A 346 13.40 0.58 11.73
C THR A 346 11.94 0.59 12.18
N GLN A 347 11.01 0.62 11.22
CA GLN A 347 9.56 0.58 11.46
C GLN A 347 9.03 -0.81 11.81
N GLN A 348 9.81 -1.87 11.57
CA GLN A 348 9.41 -3.22 11.97
C GLN A 348 9.67 -3.40 13.47
N ASN A 349 8.59 -3.67 14.20
CA ASN A 349 8.62 -3.92 15.65
C ASN A 349 8.31 -5.40 15.99
N GLN A 350 8.27 -6.28 14.99
CA GLN A 350 7.98 -7.70 15.18
C GLN A 350 9.08 -8.39 16.02
N HIS A 351 10.33 -7.98 15.83
CA HIS A 351 11.47 -8.47 16.61
C HIS A 351 12.27 -7.31 17.17
N SER A 352 12.86 -7.52 18.35
CA SER A 352 13.69 -6.51 19.02
C SER A 352 15.06 -6.32 18.38
N LYS A 353 15.55 -7.34 17.65
CA LYS A 353 16.86 -7.35 17.00
C LYS A 353 16.76 -7.10 15.50
N LYS A 354 17.60 -6.22 15.00
CA LYS A 354 17.65 -5.82 13.58
C LYS A 354 18.97 -6.23 12.94
N THR A 355 18.87 -6.94 11.82
CA THR A 355 20.01 -7.42 11.04
C THR A 355 19.98 -6.82 9.64
N LEU A 356 21.12 -6.33 9.17
CA LEU A 356 21.30 -5.90 7.78
C LEU A 356 22.32 -6.81 7.08
N ILE A 357 21.91 -7.39 5.95
CA ILE A 357 22.78 -8.05 4.99
C ILE A 357 22.91 -7.12 3.79
N LEU A 358 24.10 -6.57 3.57
CA LEU A 358 24.38 -5.55 2.56
C LEU A 358 25.48 -6.02 1.60
N SER A 359 25.27 -5.91 0.30
CA SER A 359 26.35 -6.09 -0.68
C SER A 359 27.14 -4.81 -0.91
N ASP A 360 28.28 -4.88 -1.62
CA ASP A 360 28.93 -3.67 -2.14
C ASP A 360 27.93 -2.81 -2.93
N ILE A 361 28.12 -1.48 -2.83
CA ILE A 361 27.29 -0.46 -3.47
C ILE A 361 28.07 0.12 -4.65
N TYR A 362 27.51 -0.01 -5.85
CA TYR A 362 28.08 0.57 -7.06
C TYR A 362 27.43 1.92 -7.36
N GLN A 363 27.94 2.98 -6.73
CA GLN A 363 27.45 4.34 -6.95
C GLN A 363 28.47 5.18 -7.71
N SER A 364 28.05 5.72 -8.86
CA SER A 364 28.91 6.58 -9.68
C SER A 364 29.00 7.99 -9.07
N GLY A 365 30.21 8.54 -9.00
CA GLY A 365 30.48 9.93 -8.59
C GLY A 365 31.05 10.14 -7.19
N LEU A 366 31.15 9.11 -6.34
CA LEU A 366 31.81 9.20 -5.02
C LEU A 366 33.07 8.32 -4.98
N LYS A 367 34.08 8.73 -4.20
CA LYS A 367 35.20 7.84 -3.87
C LYS A 367 34.73 6.75 -2.90
N GLN A 368 35.21 5.51 -3.05
CA GLN A 368 34.80 4.37 -2.22
C GLN A 368 34.84 4.65 -0.71
N HIS A 369 35.93 5.26 -0.21
CA HIS A 369 36.03 5.60 1.22
C HIS A 369 34.94 6.58 1.68
N GLU A 370 34.61 7.60 0.87
CA GLU A 370 33.56 8.57 1.20
C GLU A 370 32.17 7.93 1.15
N LEU A 371 31.94 7.06 0.17
CA LEU A 371 30.72 6.26 0.03
C LEU A 371 30.50 5.41 1.30
N TYR A 372 31.46 4.59 1.70
CA TYR A 372 31.28 3.69 2.85
C TYR A 372 31.25 4.41 4.20
N LEU A 373 31.82 5.61 4.30
CA LEU A 373 31.66 6.45 5.48
C LEU A 373 30.20 6.94 5.63
N GLN A 374 29.54 7.30 4.52
CA GLN A 374 28.11 7.64 4.53
C GLN A 374 27.24 6.41 4.83
N VAL A 375 27.55 5.27 4.21
CA VAL A 375 26.83 4.00 4.44
C VAL A 375 26.91 3.59 5.93
N ALA A 376 28.10 3.64 6.52
CA ALA A 376 28.30 3.34 7.94
C ALA A 376 27.48 4.26 8.85
N GLN A 377 27.38 5.55 8.51
CA GLN A 377 26.55 6.51 9.25
C GLN A 377 25.05 6.15 9.16
N LEU A 378 24.55 5.77 7.97
CA LEU A 378 23.16 5.35 7.80
C LEU A 378 22.84 4.09 8.62
N VAL A 379 23.72 3.08 8.57
CA VAL A 379 23.57 1.84 9.35
C VAL A 379 23.56 2.12 10.84
N SER A 380 24.44 3.01 11.31
CA SER A 380 24.49 3.41 12.72
C SER A 380 23.22 4.17 13.15
N ASN A 381 22.72 5.08 12.33
CA ASN A 381 21.50 5.85 12.62
C ASN A 381 20.25 4.96 12.68
N ALA A 382 20.22 3.87 11.89
CA ALA A 382 19.14 2.91 11.87
C ALA A 382 19.15 1.94 13.09
N GLY A 383 20.19 1.99 13.93
CA GLY A 383 20.29 1.14 15.11
C GLY A 383 20.36 -0.36 14.78
N VAL A 384 21.14 -0.73 13.77
CA VAL A 384 21.32 -2.14 13.36
C VAL A 384 22.17 -2.88 14.40
N ASP A 385 21.63 -3.99 14.95
CA ASP A 385 22.33 -4.82 15.93
C ASP A 385 23.40 -5.71 15.30
N ARG A 386 23.10 -6.27 14.11
CA ARG A 386 24.00 -7.14 13.37
C ARG A 386 24.14 -6.66 11.93
N PHE A 387 25.38 -6.43 11.53
CA PHE A 387 25.71 -6.08 10.15
C PHE A 387 26.50 -7.20 9.48
N ILE A 388 26.06 -7.59 8.30
CA ILE A 388 26.70 -8.60 7.44
C ILE A 388 27.01 -7.95 6.10
N GLY A 389 28.28 -7.62 5.87
CA GLY A 389 28.77 -7.08 4.61
C GLY A 389 29.21 -8.18 3.65
N VAL A 390 28.86 -8.07 2.36
CA VAL A 390 29.29 -9.00 1.31
C VAL A 390 29.89 -8.25 0.13
N GLY A 391 31.16 -8.49 -0.13
CA GLY A 391 31.92 -7.85 -1.20
C GLY A 391 33.27 -7.34 -0.73
N SER A 392 34.18 -7.13 -1.69
CA SER A 392 35.57 -6.75 -1.41
C SER A 392 35.65 -5.35 -0.83
N ASP A 393 34.84 -4.42 -1.33
CA ASP A 393 34.93 -3.02 -0.92
C ASP A 393 34.42 -2.83 0.51
N LEU A 394 33.28 -3.44 0.87
CA LEU A 394 32.77 -3.45 2.24
C LEU A 394 33.76 -4.11 3.20
N THR A 395 34.42 -5.19 2.77
CA THR A 395 35.40 -5.90 3.59
C THR A 395 36.65 -5.06 3.85
N GLU A 396 37.12 -4.30 2.87
CA GLU A 396 38.25 -3.35 3.02
C GLU A 396 37.90 -2.20 3.97
N HIS A 397 36.64 -1.75 3.96
CA HIS A 397 36.15 -0.63 4.79
C HIS A 397 35.46 -1.07 6.09
N ARG A 398 35.67 -2.32 6.52
CA ARG A 398 34.99 -2.90 7.69
C ARG A 398 35.16 -2.09 8.99
N ASP A 399 36.27 -1.39 9.13
CA ASP A 399 36.62 -0.61 10.34
C ASP A 399 35.73 0.63 10.51
N LEU A 400 34.99 1.04 9.47
CA LEU A 400 34.03 2.16 9.53
C LEU A 400 32.71 1.77 10.22
N PHE A 401 32.35 0.48 10.22
CA PHE A 401 31.05 0.01 10.69
C PHE A 401 31.04 -0.28 12.19
N LYS A 402 29.95 0.10 12.86
CA LYS A 402 29.73 -0.15 14.29
C LYS A 402 28.37 -0.83 14.49
N ALA A 403 28.39 -2.08 14.93
CA ALA A 403 27.22 -2.84 15.32
C ALA A 403 27.63 -3.85 16.42
N THR A 404 26.66 -4.39 17.16
CA THR A 404 26.92 -5.38 18.22
C THR A 404 27.57 -6.64 17.66
N LYS A 405 27.23 -7.01 16.41
CA LYS A 405 27.84 -8.13 15.68
C LYS A 405 28.19 -7.71 14.25
N LEU A 406 29.41 -7.99 13.84
CA LEU A 406 29.94 -7.68 12.52
C LEU A 406 30.43 -8.95 11.81
N HIS A 407 29.96 -9.18 10.59
CA HIS A 407 30.43 -10.26 9.72
C HIS A 407 30.73 -9.69 8.33
N PHE A 408 31.78 -10.17 7.69
CA PHE A 408 32.18 -9.75 6.35
C PHE A 408 32.58 -10.96 5.52
N TYR A 409 32.14 -10.98 4.26
CA TYR A 409 32.39 -12.06 3.31
C TYR A 409 32.79 -11.46 1.96
N ASN A 410 33.68 -12.14 1.23
CA ASN A 410 34.09 -11.63 -0.09
C ASN A 410 33.06 -11.94 -1.18
N SER A 411 32.21 -12.95 -0.97
CA SER A 411 31.15 -13.33 -1.92
C SER A 411 29.91 -13.91 -1.25
N THR A 412 28.82 -13.93 -2.00
CA THR A 412 27.53 -14.51 -1.59
C THR A 412 27.65 -16.00 -1.28
N GLU A 413 28.45 -16.76 -2.03
CA GLU A 413 28.70 -18.18 -1.77
C GLU A 413 29.40 -18.43 -0.44
N GLU A 414 30.30 -17.53 -0.03
CA GLU A 414 30.99 -17.62 1.26
C GLU A 414 30.00 -17.40 2.41
N LEU A 415 29.15 -16.37 2.31
CA LEU A 415 28.07 -16.13 3.26
C LEU A 415 27.09 -17.31 3.31
N LEU A 416 26.63 -17.84 2.18
CA LEU A 416 25.69 -18.96 2.13
C LEU A 416 26.20 -20.21 2.86
N LYS A 417 27.52 -20.48 2.79
CA LYS A 417 28.15 -21.59 3.51
C LYS A 417 28.15 -21.37 5.03
N ASP A 418 28.30 -20.12 5.46
CA ASP A 418 28.41 -19.77 6.88
C ASP A 418 27.07 -19.38 7.53
N LEU A 419 26.00 -19.16 6.74
CA LEU A 419 24.64 -18.83 7.23
C LEU A 419 24.17 -19.74 8.37
N THR A 420 24.48 -21.04 8.28
CA THR A 420 24.14 -22.03 9.32
C THR A 420 24.82 -21.78 10.66
N ARG A 421 25.99 -21.14 10.68
CA ARG A 421 26.78 -20.81 11.88
C ARG A 421 26.47 -19.42 12.42
N ILE A 422 26.09 -18.47 11.56
CA ILE A 422 25.73 -17.10 11.94
C ILE A 422 24.50 -17.10 12.88
N HIS A 423 23.65 -18.13 12.79
CA HIS A 423 22.44 -18.36 13.61
C HIS A 423 21.60 -17.08 13.76
N LEU A 424 20.77 -16.82 12.76
CA LEU A 424 19.70 -15.81 12.81
C LEU A 424 18.48 -16.45 13.49
N ASN A 425 17.94 -15.81 14.52
CA ASN A 425 16.78 -16.29 15.29
C ASN A 425 16.10 -15.12 16.01
N ASN A 426 14.78 -14.95 15.82
CA ASN A 426 14.00 -13.87 16.44
C ASN A 426 14.59 -12.49 16.11
N GLU A 427 14.91 -12.27 14.83
CA GLU A 427 15.49 -11.04 14.28
C GLU A 427 14.72 -10.60 13.02
N THR A 428 14.59 -9.29 12.80
CA THR A 428 14.17 -8.76 11.49
C THR A 428 15.41 -8.55 10.63
N VAL A 429 15.48 -9.24 9.49
CA VAL A 429 16.64 -9.28 8.59
C VAL A 429 16.32 -8.53 7.30
N LEU A 430 16.97 -7.39 7.07
CA LEU A 430 16.95 -6.70 5.79
C LEU A 430 18.04 -7.26 4.88
N ILE A 431 17.65 -7.75 3.71
CA ILE A 431 18.55 -8.21 2.65
C ILE A 431 18.56 -7.15 1.57
N LYS A 432 19.69 -6.49 1.37
CA LYS A 432 19.87 -5.47 0.34
C LYS A 432 21.14 -5.71 -0.44
N GLY A 433 21.05 -5.76 -1.76
CA GLY A 433 22.24 -5.97 -2.56
C GLY A 433 22.07 -5.70 -4.05
N ALA A 434 23.21 -5.46 -4.70
CA ALA A 434 23.29 -5.30 -6.13
C ALA A 434 23.09 -6.66 -6.80
N ARG A 435 22.45 -6.67 -7.97
CA ARG A 435 22.11 -7.91 -8.69
C ARG A 435 23.32 -8.81 -8.96
N SER A 436 24.52 -8.25 -9.16
CA SER A 436 25.75 -9.03 -9.40
C SER A 436 26.14 -9.93 -8.23
N PHE A 437 25.61 -9.68 -7.03
CA PHE A 437 25.81 -10.53 -5.85
C PHE A 437 24.72 -11.61 -5.70
N GLU A 438 23.65 -11.58 -6.49
CA GLU A 438 22.61 -12.62 -6.48
C GLU A 438 22.02 -12.91 -5.08
N PHE A 439 21.76 -11.87 -4.29
CA PHE A 439 21.23 -11.97 -2.92
C PHE A 439 19.85 -12.65 -2.83
N GLU A 440 19.14 -12.76 -3.94
CA GLU A 440 18.07 -13.74 -4.20
C GLU A 440 18.35 -15.12 -3.57
N LYS A 441 19.58 -15.62 -3.69
CA LYS A 441 20.00 -16.91 -3.13
C LYS A 441 19.97 -16.90 -1.61
N ILE A 442 20.38 -15.79 -0.98
CA ILE A 442 20.34 -15.59 0.48
C ILE A 442 18.89 -15.51 0.92
N SER A 443 18.08 -14.70 0.24
CA SER A 443 16.64 -14.62 0.49
C SER A 443 15.99 -15.99 0.45
N ARG A 444 16.21 -16.78 -0.61
CA ARG A 444 15.70 -18.17 -0.70
C ARG A 444 16.19 -19.11 0.40
N ALA A 445 17.39 -18.89 0.94
CA ALA A 445 17.95 -19.70 2.02
C ALA A 445 17.37 -19.31 3.40
N LEU A 446 17.00 -18.04 3.57
CA LEU A 446 16.48 -17.49 4.81
C LEU A 446 14.96 -17.49 4.88
N VAL A 447 14.27 -17.39 3.75
CA VAL A 447 12.80 -17.41 3.68
C VAL A 447 12.29 -18.82 3.95
N GLN A 448 11.27 -18.91 4.79
CA GLN A 448 10.55 -20.15 5.02
C GLN A 448 9.86 -20.59 3.71
N LYS A 449 10.33 -21.68 3.10
CA LYS A 449 9.74 -22.21 1.86
C LYS A 449 8.26 -22.55 2.07
N ALA A 450 7.37 -21.78 1.47
CA ALA A 450 5.93 -22.09 1.42
C ALA A 450 5.57 -22.60 0.03
N HIS A 451 5.30 -23.91 -0.08
CA HIS A 451 4.64 -24.51 -1.25
C HIS A 451 3.15 -24.72 -0.93
N GLU A 452 2.46 -23.65 -0.52
CA GLU A 452 1.19 -23.75 0.22
C GLU A 452 0.12 -22.75 -0.25
N THR A 453 -1.10 -22.94 0.24
CA THR A 453 -2.24 -22.04 0.03
C THR A 453 -2.01 -20.72 0.78
N VAL A 454 -2.17 -19.60 0.08
CA VAL A 454 -1.86 -18.25 0.56
C VAL A 454 -3.05 -17.32 0.35
N LEU A 455 -3.38 -16.53 1.36
CA LEU A 455 -4.26 -15.38 1.29
C LEU A 455 -3.40 -14.11 1.18
N GLU A 456 -3.33 -13.54 -0.01
CA GLU A 456 -2.65 -12.27 -0.25
C GLU A 456 -3.59 -11.10 0.03
N ILE A 457 -3.09 -10.06 0.70
CA ILE A 457 -3.87 -8.89 1.11
C ILE A 457 -3.17 -7.63 0.65
N ASN A 458 -3.83 -6.89 -0.25
CA ASN A 458 -3.35 -5.63 -0.79
C ASN A 458 -3.71 -4.48 0.15
N LEU A 459 -2.69 -3.98 0.84
CA LEU A 459 -2.81 -2.91 1.81
C LEU A 459 -3.05 -1.54 1.15
N ASN A 460 -2.64 -1.32 -0.11
CA ASN A 460 -3.02 -0.08 -0.81
C ASN A 460 -4.50 -0.06 -1.12
N THR A 461 -5.05 -1.19 -1.56
CA THR A 461 -6.48 -1.32 -1.84
C THR A 461 -7.32 -1.10 -0.58
N LEU A 462 -6.87 -1.66 0.55
CA LEU A 462 -7.46 -1.39 1.85
C LEU A 462 -7.49 0.11 2.18
N LEU A 463 -6.39 0.82 1.92
CA LEU A 463 -6.31 2.26 2.12
C LEU A 463 -7.17 3.07 1.14
N ASN A 464 -7.26 2.63 -0.12
CA ASN A 464 -8.14 3.24 -1.11
C ASN A 464 -9.60 3.11 -0.69
N ASN A 465 -10.02 1.92 -0.25
CA ASN A 465 -11.35 1.69 0.29
C ASN A 465 -11.60 2.56 1.54
N LEU A 466 -10.66 2.61 2.49
CA LEU A 466 -10.77 3.49 3.66
C LEU A 466 -10.94 4.96 3.25
N ASN A 467 -10.16 5.43 2.27
CA ASN A 467 -10.22 6.79 1.76
C ASN A 467 -11.52 7.10 1.03
N PHE A 468 -12.07 6.13 0.28
CA PHE A 468 -13.39 6.24 -0.34
C PHE A 468 -14.47 6.53 0.71
N TYR A 469 -14.50 5.79 1.82
CA TYR A 469 -15.45 6.07 2.90
C TYR A 469 -15.18 7.39 3.60
N LYS A 470 -13.91 7.73 3.89
CA LYS A 470 -13.55 9.04 4.46
C LYS A 470 -14.02 10.20 3.57
N GLY A 471 -13.96 10.04 2.25
CA GLY A 471 -14.44 11.04 1.29
C GLY A 471 -15.95 11.27 1.29
N LYS A 472 -16.74 10.36 1.88
CA LYS A 472 -18.19 10.51 2.04
C LYS A 472 -18.60 11.17 3.35
N LEU A 473 -17.66 11.37 4.27
CA LEU A 473 -17.97 11.88 5.61
C LEU A 473 -18.00 13.40 5.64
N ASN A 474 -18.94 13.95 6.42
CA ASN A 474 -18.94 15.37 6.75
C ASN A 474 -17.68 15.74 7.57
N PRO A 475 -17.20 17.00 7.50
CA PRO A 475 -16.09 17.45 8.32
C PRO A 475 -16.32 17.18 9.81
N GLY A 476 -15.31 16.61 10.49
CA GLY A 476 -15.35 16.31 11.92
C GLY A 476 -15.96 14.95 12.30
N VAL A 477 -16.64 14.26 11.38
CA VAL A 477 -17.18 12.92 11.62
C VAL A 477 -16.04 11.91 11.73
N LYS A 478 -16.03 11.16 12.83
CA LYS A 478 -15.03 10.13 13.14
C LYS A 478 -15.32 8.84 12.39
N ILE A 479 -14.30 8.00 12.27
CA ILE A 479 -14.43 6.65 11.73
C ILE A 479 -13.92 5.62 12.72
N MET A 480 -14.79 4.67 13.05
CA MET A 480 -14.47 3.45 13.79
C MET A 480 -14.36 2.29 12.80
N VAL A 481 -13.27 1.55 12.84
CA VAL A 481 -13.07 0.38 11.97
C VAL A 481 -13.22 -0.91 12.76
N MET A 482 -13.99 -1.85 12.20
CA MET A 482 -14.22 -3.15 12.80
C MET A 482 -13.05 -4.10 12.47
N VAL A 483 -12.33 -4.58 13.48
CA VAL A 483 -11.17 -5.49 13.36
C VAL A 483 -11.40 -6.82 14.09
N LYS A 484 -12.63 -7.33 14.02
CA LYS A 484 -13.07 -8.56 14.72
C LYS A 484 -12.78 -9.82 13.93
N ALA A 485 -12.73 -10.96 14.62
CA ALA A 485 -12.49 -12.27 14.01
C ALA A 485 -11.22 -12.24 13.13
N PHE A 486 -10.15 -11.68 13.69
CA PHE A 486 -8.90 -11.43 13.00
C PHE A 486 -9.07 -10.60 11.72
N SER A 487 -9.75 -9.44 11.82
CA SER A 487 -10.00 -8.58 10.65
C SER A 487 -10.70 -9.34 9.52
N TYR A 488 -11.77 -10.06 9.87
CA TYR A 488 -12.48 -11.00 8.99
C TYR A 488 -11.54 -12.01 8.31
N GLY A 489 -10.67 -12.65 9.09
CA GLY A 489 -9.71 -13.63 8.58
C GLY A 489 -8.51 -13.05 7.82
N SER A 490 -8.38 -11.72 7.72
CA SER A 490 -7.24 -11.06 7.06
C SER A 490 -6.04 -10.79 7.97
N GLY A 491 -6.19 -11.02 9.29
CA GLY A 491 -5.15 -10.89 10.32
C GLY A 491 -5.19 -9.58 11.11
N THR A 492 -4.79 -9.66 12.38
CA THR A 492 -5.11 -8.65 13.41
C THR A 492 -4.16 -7.46 13.42
N PHE A 493 -2.87 -7.72 13.57
CA PHE A 493 -1.90 -6.68 13.87
C PHE A 493 -1.61 -5.78 12.67
N GLU A 494 -1.33 -6.36 11.50
CA GLU A 494 -0.89 -5.62 10.32
C GLU A 494 -1.98 -4.63 9.86
N VAL A 495 -3.24 -5.10 9.80
CA VAL A 495 -4.39 -4.26 9.46
C VAL A 495 -4.58 -3.15 10.51
N ALA A 496 -4.58 -3.49 11.81
CA ALA A 496 -4.78 -2.49 12.86
C ALA A 496 -3.67 -1.42 12.89
N ASN A 497 -2.42 -1.81 12.69
CA ASN A 497 -1.28 -0.90 12.67
C ASN A 497 -1.37 0.08 11.50
N ILE A 498 -1.79 -0.40 10.32
CA ILE A 498 -2.01 0.44 9.15
C ILE A 498 -3.16 1.41 9.36
N LEU A 499 -4.26 0.96 9.98
CA LEU A 499 -5.39 1.83 10.32
C LEU A 499 -4.99 2.91 11.33
N GLN A 500 -4.19 2.56 12.34
CA GLN A 500 -3.59 3.52 13.28
C GLN A 500 -2.68 4.52 12.57
N TYR A 501 -1.79 4.07 11.70
CA TYR A 501 -0.92 4.93 10.92
C TYR A 501 -1.71 5.91 10.03
N ASN A 502 -2.85 5.46 9.50
CA ASN A 502 -3.78 6.27 8.71
C ASN A 502 -4.80 7.03 9.56
N LYS A 503 -4.57 7.08 10.88
CA LYS A 503 -5.30 7.87 11.87
C LYS A 503 -6.81 7.68 11.77
N VAL A 504 -7.24 6.42 11.76
CA VAL A 504 -8.61 6.04 12.13
C VAL A 504 -8.83 6.46 13.59
N ASP A 505 -10.06 6.88 13.93
CA ASP A 505 -10.34 7.44 15.26
C ASP A 505 -10.52 6.35 16.32
N TYR A 506 -11.10 5.22 15.94
CA TYR A 506 -11.42 4.10 16.84
C TYR A 506 -11.25 2.74 16.15
N LEU A 507 -10.88 1.73 16.92
CA LEU A 507 -11.01 0.33 16.54
C LEU A 507 -12.10 -0.34 17.37
N ALA A 508 -12.69 -1.39 16.83
CA ALA A 508 -13.64 -2.21 17.59
C ALA A 508 -13.41 -3.70 17.37
N VAL A 509 -13.32 -4.44 18.47
CA VAL A 509 -13.11 -5.89 18.55
C VAL A 509 -14.36 -6.60 19.08
N ALA A 510 -14.46 -7.92 18.89
CA ALA A 510 -15.58 -8.69 19.41
C ALA A 510 -15.46 -8.90 20.93
N TYR A 511 -14.29 -9.34 21.38
CA TYR A 511 -14.02 -9.77 22.75
C TYR A 511 -12.75 -9.13 23.31
N THR A 512 -12.60 -9.17 24.63
CA THR A 512 -11.47 -8.55 25.34
C THR A 512 -10.11 -9.08 24.86
N ASP A 513 -9.98 -10.39 24.64
CA ASP A 513 -8.71 -11.02 24.23
C ASP A 513 -8.19 -10.51 22.87
N GLU A 514 -9.09 -10.22 21.92
CA GLU A 514 -8.71 -9.59 20.64
C GLU A 514 -8.13 -8.19 20.89
N GLY A 515 -8.71 -7.42 21.80
CA GLY A 515 -8.23 -6.09 22.18
C GLY A 515 -6.88 -6.13 22.89
N ILE A 516 -6.67 -7.12 23.77
CA ILE A 516 -5.39 -7.36 24.45
C ILE A 516 -4.30 -7.65 23.42
N ALA A 517 -4.55 -8.56 22.47
CA ALA A 517 -3.58 -8.89 21.42
C ALA A 517 -3.18 -7.66 20.58
N LEU A 518 -4.12 -6.74 20.31
CA LEU A 518 -3.80 -5.47 19.64
C LEU A 518 -2.95 -4.53 20.52
N ARG A 519 -3.22 -4.48 21.83
CA ARG A 519 -2.45 -3.66 22.77
C ARG A 519 -1.02 -4.16 22.93
N GLU A 520 -0.84 -5.47 23.09
CA GLU A 520 0.48 -6.12 23.22
C GLU A 520 1.36 -5.91 21.98
N THR A 521 0.74 -5.71 20.82
CA THR A 521 1.44 -5.43 19.55
C THR A 521 1.65 -3.94 19.26
N GLY A 522 1.27 -3.04 20.18
CA GLY A 522 1.59 -1.61 20.11
C GLY A 522 0.49 -0.71 19.52
N ILE A 523 -0.76 -1.19 19.43
CA ILE A 523 -1.90 -0.34 19.07
C ILE A 523 -2.27 0.55 20.25
N THR A 524 -2.29 1.86 20.01
CA THR A 524 -2.60 2.92 20.99
C THR A 524 -3.94 3.61 20.74
N LEU A 525 -4.59 3.38 19.60
CA LEU A 525 -5.94 3.91 19.34
C LEU A 525 -6.94 3.45 20.41
N PRO A 526 -8.01 4.22 20.69
CA PRO A 526 -9.15 3.73 21.45
C PRO A 526 -9.72 2.43 20.85
N ILE A 527 -9.95 1.41 21.69
CA ILE A 527 -10.47 0.11 21.26
C ILE A 527 -11.76 -0.17 22.03
N MET A 528 -12.86 -0.25 21.30
CA MET A 528 -14.17 -0.65 21.83
C MET A 528 -14.31 -2.17 21.81
N VAL A 529 -14.65 -2.77 22.97
CA VAL A 529 -14.98 -4.19 23.12
C VAL A 529 -16.48 -4.36 23.12
N LEU A 530 -17.03 -5.05 22.12
CA LEU A 530 -18.48 -5.10 21.94
C LEU A 530 -19.21 -6.09 22.84
N ASN A 531 -18.54 -7.18 23.20
CA ASN A 531 -19.09 -8.20 24.09
C ASN A 531 -18.10 -8.39 25.27
N PRO A 532 -18.05 -7.44 26.21
CA PRO A 532 -17.20 -7.58 27.38
C PRO A 532 -17.82 -8.61 28.34
N GLU A 533 -16.97 -9.36 29.04
CA GLU A 533 -17.39 -10.37 30.03
C GLU A 533 -16.89 -9.96 31.42
N PRO A 534 -17.70 -10.14 32.49
CA PRO A 534 -17.30 -9.76 33.84
C PRO A 534 -15.98 -10.39 34.31
N ALA A 535 -15.72 -11.63 33.89
CA ALA A 535 -14.49 -12.35 34.21
C ALA A 535 -13.22 -11.75 33.57
N ALA A 536 -13.36 -10.80 32.65
CA ALA A 536 -12.26 -10.16 31.94
C ALA A 536 -12.14 -8.66 32.21
N PHE A 537 -12.92 -8.10 33.16
CA PHE A 537 -12.89 -6.66 33.47
C PHE A 537 -11.54 -6.17 33.97
N ASP A 538 -10.86 -6.98 34.79
CA ASP A 538 -9.49 -6.72 35.26
C ASP A 538 -8.51 -6.53 34.09
N LYS A 539 -8.54 -7.45 33.12
CA LYS A 539 -7.69 -7.39 31.93
C LYS A 539 -8.09 -6.23 31.01
N LEU A 540 -9.38 -6.00 30.86
CA LEU A 540 -9.95 -4.92 30.05
C LEU A 540 -9.45 -3.56 30.55
N VAL A 541 -9.50 -3.33 31.86
CA VAL A 541 -8.97 -2.11 32.50
C VAL A 541 -7.46 -2.02 32.38
N ALA A 542 -6.73 -3.10 32.68
CA ALA A 542 -5.28 -3.13 32.59
C ALA A 542 -4.76 -2.74 31.19
N HIS A 543 -5.51 -3.08 30.14
CA HIS A 543 -5.18 -2.81 28.75
C HIS A 543 -5.87 -1.56 28.17
N LYS A 544 -6.58 -0.77 28.99
CA LYS A 544 -7.27 0.46 28.55
C LYS A 544 -8.19 0.22 27.34
N LEU A 545 -9.06 -0.77 27.46
CA LEU A 545 -10.08 -1.12 26.48
C LEU A 545 -11.44 -0.57 26.93
N GLU A 546 -12.32 -0.15 26.02
CA GLU A 546 -13.58 0.52 26.36
C GLU A 546 -14.77 -0.46 26.19
N PRO A 547 -15.51 -0.84 27.25
CA PRO A 547 -16.55 -1.85 27.17
C PRO A 547 -17.86 -1.27 26.61
N ALA A 548 -18.52 -2.02 25.75
CA ALA A 548 -19.91 -1.78 25.37
C ALA A 548 -20.86 -2.38 26.41
N LEU A 549 -21.61 -1.55 27.11
CA LEU A 549 -22.63 -1.96 28.06
C LEU A 549 -24.01 -1.89 27.39
N TYR A 550 -24.74 -2.99 27.43
CA TYR A 550 -25.97 -3.18 26.66
C TYR A 550 -27.12 -3.81 27.47
N SER A 551 -26.95 -3.96 28.79
CA SER A 551 -27.98 -4.44 29.71
C SER A 551 -27.70 -3.94 31.13
N PHE A 552 -28.75 -3.86 31.96
CA PHE A 552 -28.63 -3.47 33.37
C PHE A 552 -27.72 -4.40 34.18
N LEU A 553 -27.80 -5.71 33.94
CA LEU A 553 -26.95 -6.69 34.63
C LEU A 553 -25.46 -6.40 34.38
N LEU A 554 -25.08 -6.23 33.12
CA LEU A 554 -23.69 -5.99 32.75
C LEU A 554 -23.20 -4.63 33.25
N PHE A 555 -24.08 -3.62 33.24
CA PHE A 555 -23.81 -2.30 33.80
C PHE A 555 -23.52 -2.39 35.30
N ASP A 556 -24.40 -3.04 36.07
CA ASP A 556 -24.23 -3.22 37.51
C ASP A 556 -22.98 -4.03 37.86
N GLU A 557 -22.67 -5.07 37.10
CA GLU A 557 -21.45 -5.87 37.29
C GLU A 557 -20.19 -5.03 37.05
N PHE A 558 -20.17 -4.22 35.99
CA PHE A 558 -19.03 -3.35 35.71
C PHE A 558 -18.86 -2.27 36.78
N VAL A 559 -19.96 -1.67 37.24
CA VAL A 559 -19.95 -0.67 38.30
C VAL A 559 -19.48 -1.27 39.63
N LYS A 560 -19.92 -2.47 40.00
CA LYS A 560 -19.44 -3.16 41.21
C LYS A 560 -17.95 -3.47 41.16
N PHE A 561 -17.47 -3.89 39.98
CA PHE A 561 -16.04 -4.09 39.75
C PHE A 561 -15.27 -2.77 39.90
N ALA A 562 -15.70 -1.70 39.21
CA ALA A 562 -15.08 -0.37 39.30
C ALA A 562 -15.11 0.20 40.73
N GLN A 563 -16.18 -0.06 41.49
CA GLN A 563 -16.30 0.27 42.91
C GLN A 563 -15.27 -0.43 43.77
N THR A 564 -15.03 -1.73 43.53
CA THR A 564 -14.09 -2.54 44.31
C THR A 564 -12.66 -2.01 44.17
N ASP A 565 -12.32 -1.53 42.98
CA ASP A 565 -10.98 -1.02 42.64
C ASP A 565 -10.88 0.53 42.65
N ASP A 566 -11.92 1.23 43.13
CA ASP A 566 -12.09 2.71 43.13
C ASP A 566 -11.73 3.38 41.78
N ILE A 567 -12.11 2.74 40.69
CA ILE A 567 -11.95 3.24 39.32
C ILE A 567 -13.07 4.24 39.04
N ARG A 568 -12.72 5.48 38.70
CA ARG A 568 -13.68 6.54 38.40
C ARG A 568 -13.62 6.97 36.95
N ASP A 569 -14.75 7.49 36.47
CA ASP A 569 -14.90 8.03 35.12
C ASP A 569 -14.41 7.09 34.00
N TYR A 570 -14.57 5.77 34.19
CA TYR A 570 -14.07 4.81 33.22
C TYR A 570 -14.87 4.92 31.91
N PRO A 571 -14.21 5.07 30.74
CA PRO A 571 -14.91 5.26 29.47
C PRO A 571 -15.72 4.01 29.10
N ILE A 572 -17.03 4.18 28.88
CA ILE A 572 -17.95 3.13 28.46
C ILE A 572 -18.74 3.54 27.22
N HIS A 573 -19.27 2.56 26.49
CA HIS A 573 -20.17 2.79 25.37
C HIS A 573 -21.54 2.18 25.64
N LEU A 574 -22.61 2.93 25.41
CA LEU A 574 -23.98 2.44 25.61
C LEU A 574 -24.60 2.03 24.29
N LYS A 575 -25.11 0.80 24.23
CA LYS A 575 -25.82 0.31 23.06
C LYS A 575 -27.33 0.42 23.23
N ILE A 576 -28.00 1.09 22.30
CA ILE A 576 -29.46 1.16 22.21
C ILE A 576 -29.95 0.18 21.16
N ASP A 577 -31.00 -0.57 21.47
CA ASP A 577 -31.69 -1.39 20.50
C ASP A 577 -32.80 -0.59 19.80
N THR A 578 -32.61 -0.36 18.51
CA THR A 578 -33.60 0.32 17.66
C THR A 578 -34.28 -0.65 16.69
N GLY A 579 -34.44 -1.91 17.08
CA GLY A 579 -35.19 -2.92 16.33
C GLY A 579 -34.36 -4.07 15.75
N MET A 580 -33.11 -4.25 16.19
CA MET A 580 -32.34 -5.46 15.86
C MET A 580 -32.67 -6.62 16.80
N HIS A 581 -33.12 -6.33 18.04
CA HIS A 581 -33.54 -7.34 19.03
C HIS A 581 -32.48 -8.40 19.33
N ARG A 582 -31.21 -7.98 19.27
CA ARG A 582 -30.05 -8.84 19.57
C ARG A 582 -29.49 -8.55 20.96
N VAL A 583 -29.04 -7.32 21.18
CA VAL A 583 -28.56 -6.78 22.46
C VAL A 583 -28.64 -5.25 22.40
N GLY A 584 -28.83 -4.60 23.54
CA GLY A 584 -28.97 -3.14 23.69
C GLY A 584 -30.14 -2.81 24.59
N PHE A 585 -30.10 -1.62 25.21
CA PHE A 585 -31.22 -1.10 25.98
C PHE A 585 -32.39 -0.77 25.05
N GLU A 586 -33.58 -1.21 25.41
CA GLU A 586 -34.80 -0.90 24.66
C GLU A 586 -35.31 0.52 24.95
N GLU A 587 -36.15 1.07 24.07
CA GLU A 587 -36.67 2.45 24.20
C GLU A 587 -37.36 2.70 25.56
N PHE A 588 -38.05 1.70 26.12
CA PHE A 588 -38.71 1.81 27.43
C PHE A 588 -37.74 1.72 28.63
N GLU A 589 -36.51 1.26 28.41
CA GLU A 589 -35.48 1.11 29.45
C GLU A 589 -34.60 2.37 29.58
N VAL A 590 -34.63 3.26 28.58
CA VAL A 590 -33.76 4.45 28.53
C VAL A 590 -33.97 5.36 29.74
N GLU A 591 -35.20 5.55 30.20
CA GLU A 591 -35.49 6.39 31.38
C GLU A 591 -34.81 5.82 32.65
N ALA A 592 -34.97 4.52 32.91
CA ALA A 592 -34.32 3.86 34.03
C ALA A 592 -32.78 3.83 33.90
N LEU A 593 -32.26 3.77 32.67
CA LEU A 593 -30.83 3.92 32.42
C LEU A 593 -30.32 5.33 32.75
N CYS A 594 -31.08 6.37 32.40
CA CYS A 594 -30.75 7.76 32.74
C CYS A 594 -30.67 7.95 34.27
N ASP A 595 -31.65 7.44 35.02
CA ASP A 595 -31.65 7.50 36.49
C ASP A 595 -30.37 6.87 37.09
N LEU A 596 -29.88 5.77 36.51
CA LEU A 596 -28.64 5.13 36.95
C LEU A 596 -27.40 5.95 36.62
N LEU A 597 -27.37 6.60 35.44
CA LEU A 597 -26.23 7.38 34.99
C LEU A 597 -26.04 8.67 35.80
N GLU A 598 -27.12 9.34 36.19
CA GLU A 598 -27.07 10.61 36.95
C GLU A 598 -26.32 10.50 38.28
N VAL A 599 -26.40 9.34 38.93
CA VAL A 599 -25.86 9.12 40.27
C VAL A 599 -24.57 8.29 40.30
N ASN A 600 -24.01 7.93 39.14
CA ASN A 600 -22.89 7.00 39.04
C ASN A 600 -21.55 7.70 38.74
N PRO A 601 -20.59 7.74 39.69
CA PRO A 601 -19.28 8.35 39.48
C PRO A 601 -18.21 7.41 38.90
N TYR A 602 -18.54 6.14 38.65
CA TYR A 602 -17.56 5.11 38.27
C TYR A 602 -17.37 5.00 36.76
N VAL A 603 -18.38 5.40 35.99
CA VAL A 603 -18.39 5.29 34.53
C VAL A 603 -18.53 6.67 33.88
N LYS A 604 -17.93 6.82 32.70
CA LYS A 604 -18.10 7.98 31.84
C LYS A 604 -18.59 7.51 30.48
N VAL A 605 -19.80 7.91 30.10
CA VAL A 605 -20.35 7.56 28.78
C VAL A 605 -19.57 8.27 27.70
N GLN A 606 -18.79 7.51 26.92
CA GLN A 606 -17.97 7.99 25.82
C GLN A 606 -18.76 8.04 24.51
N SER A 607 -19.62 7.04 24.27
CA SER A 607 -20.51 7.02 23.11
C SER A 607 -21.84 6.34 23.38
N VAL A 608 -22.85 6.71 22.59
CA VAL A 608 -24.14 6.02 22.48
C VAL A 608 -24.30 5.55 21.04
N TYR A 609 -24.70 4.31 20.85
CA TYR A 609 -24.74 3.71 19.51
C TYR A 609 -25.86 2.69 19.29
N SER A 610 -26.27 2.56 18.04
CA SER A 610 -27.16 1.48 17.57
C SER A 610 -26.62 0.88 16.26
N HIS A 611 -27.27 -0.14 15.69
CA HIS A 611 -26.92 -0.77 14.41
C HIS A 611 -28.11 -0.72 13.44
N MET A 612 -27.89 -0.15 12.25
CA MET A 612 -28.89 -0.23 11.17
C MET A 612 -29.05 -1.68 10.70
N VAL A 613 -30.28 -2.18 10.71
CA VAL A 613 -30.57 -3.59 10.43
C VAL A 613 -30.53 -3.91 8.94
N ALA A 614 -31.07 -3.01 8.12
CA ALA A 614 -31.30 -3.22 6.69
C ALA A 614 -30.76 -2.06 5.86
N SER A 615 -29.58 -1.55 6.27
CA SER A 615 -28.94 -0.37 5.66
C SER A 615 -28.67 -0.53 4.17
N ASP A 616 -28.62 -1.75 3.65
CA ASP A 616 -28.36 -2.12 2.25
C ASP A 616 -29.61 -2.55 1.46
N ALA A 617 -30.76 -2.74 2.13
CA ALA A 617 -32.01 -3.20 1.49
C ALA A 617 -33.00 -2.04 1.33
N ALA A 618 -33.23 -1.59 0.10
CA ALA A 618 -34.06 -0.43 -0.22
C ALA A 618 -35.55 -0.63 0.15
N GLU A 619 -36.04 -1.86 0.11
CA GLU A 619 -37.38 -2.25 0.54
C GLU A 619 -37.64 -2.01 2.04
N HIS A 620 -36.59 -1.75 2.82
CA HIS A 620 -36.66 -1.54 4.28
C HIS A 620 -36.30 -0.11 4.71
N ASP A 621 -36.26 0.84 3.78
CA ASP A 621 -35.88 2.23 4.07
C ASP A 621 -36.79 2.91 5.10
N LEU A 622 -38.10 2.64 5.07
CA LEU A 622 -39.03 3.16 6.07
C LEU A 622 -38.73 2.65 7.49
N PHE A 623 -38.27 1.40 7.61
CA PHE A 623 -37.83 0.85 8.88
C PHE A 623 -36.55 1.52 9.34
N THR A 624 -35.58 1.72 8.44
CA THR A 624 -34.31 2.42 8.75
C THR A 624 -34.56 3.84 9.26
N LEU A 625 -35.49 4.60 8.65
CA LEU A 625 -35.90 5.92 9.14
C LEU A 625 -36.51 5.86 10.55
N LYS A 626 -37.30 4.84 10.87
CA LYS A 626 -37.81 4.61 12.23
C LYS A 626 -36.67 4.33 13.21
N GLN A 627 -35.67 3.53 12.83
CA GLN A 627 -34.50 3.27 13.67
C GLN A 627 -33.74 4.55 14.02
N ILE A 628 -33.53 5.41 13.01
CA ILE A 628 -32.87 6.72 13.16
C ILE A 628 -33.65 7.57 14.17
N SER A 629 -34.98 7.67 14.03
CA SER A 629 -35.82 8.46 14.94
C SER A 629 -35.80 7.93 16.39
N SER A 630 -35.90 6.61 16.60
CA SER A 630 -35.81 6.03 17.95
C SER A 630 -34.42 6.23 18.56
N PHE A 631 -33.36 6.12 17.77
CA PHE A 631 -32.00 6.41 18.22
C PHE A 631 -31.85 7.87 18.69
N GLU A 632 -32.41 8.81 17.93
CA GLU A 632 -32.36 10.24 18.29
C GLU A 632 -33.06 10.58 19.59
N LYS A 633 -34.20 9.95 19.86
CA LYS A 633 -34.89 10.13 21.14
C LYS A 633 -34.05 9.59 22.29
N ALA A 634 -33.47 8.40 22.12
CA ALA A 634 -32.70 7.74 23.17
C ALA A 634 -31.43 8.52 23.53
N TYR A 635 -30.61 8.91 22.55
CA TYR A 635 -29.36 9.62 22.89
C TYR A 635 -29.63 11.02 23.46
N LYS A 636 -30.73 11.70 23.07
CA LYS A 636 -31.08 13.00 23.64
C LYS A 636 -31.44 12.89 25.12
N ALA A 637 -32.27 11.91 25.47
CA ALA A 637 -32.60 11.64 26.87
C ALA A 637 -31.34 11.33 27.71
N ILE A 638 -30.39 10.58 27.14
CA ILE A 638 -29.11 10.27 27.79
C ILE A 638 -28.23 11.51 27.94
N GLU A 639 -28.08 12.35 26.89
CA GLU A 639 -27.31 13.60 26.98
C GLU A 639 -27.91 14.59 27.98
N ASP A 640 -29.25 14.69 28.03
CA ASP A 640 -29.97 15.54 28.99
C ASP A 640 -29.71 15.10 30.44
N ALA A 641 -29.73 13.79 30.72
CA ALA A 641 -29.45 13.24 32.04
C ALA A 641 -27.97 13.39 32.43
N LEU A 642 -27.04 13.19 31.49
CA LEU A 642 -25.61 13.31 31.74
C LEU A 642 -25.15 14.78 31.90
N GLY A 643 -25.87 15.74 31.32
CA GLY A 643 -25.48 17.14 31.29
C GLY A 643 -24.28 17.44 30.37
N TYR A 644 -23.88 16.49 29.51
CA TYR A 644 -22.82 16.65 28.53
C TYR A 644 -23.09 15.83 27.26
N THR A 645 -22.45 16.20 26.15
CA THR A 645 -22.63 15.52 24.87
C THR A 645 -21.75 14.29 24.72
N VAL A 646 -22.26 13.25 24.07
CA VAL A 646 -21.57 11.98 23.81
C VAL A 646 -21.36 11.76 22.31
N ILE A 647 -20.40 10.90 21.94
CA ILE A 647 -20.23 10.51 20.54
C ILE A 647 -21.45 9.66 20.12
N LYS A 648 -22.14 10.05 19.05
CA LYS A 648 -23.30 9.33 18.51
C LYS A 648 -22.94 8.59 17.24
N HIS A 649 -23.31 7.31 17.13
CA HIS A 649 -23.05 6.53 15.93
C HIS A 649 -24.05 5.40 15.66
N ILE A 650 -24.61 5.34 14.45
CA ILE A 650 -25.53 4.26 14.03
C ILE A 650 -25.16 3.63 12.68
N SER A 651 -24.51 4.39 11.80
CA SER A 651 -24.20 3.97 10.43
C SER A 651 -23.12 2.87 10.38
N ASN A 652 -23.49 1.73 9.82
CA ASN A 652 -22.57 0.67 9.35
C ASN A 652 -22.13 0.96 7.89
N THR A 653 -21.35 0.07 7.26
CA THR A 653 -20.80 0.25 5.89
C THR A 653 -21.80 0.85 4.90
N SER A 654 -22.92 0.19 4.65
CA SER A 654 -23.92 0.66 3.67
C SER A 654 -24.69 1.88 4.19
N GLY A 655 -24.79 2.05 5.51
CA GLY A 655 -25.24 3.27 6.17
C GLY A 655 -24.46 4.52 5.74
N ILE A 656 -23.13 4.42 5.69
CA ILE A 656 -22.25 5.51 5.24
C ILE A 656 -22.58 5.93 3.80
N SER A 657 -22.85 4.94 2.94
CA SER A 657 -23.13 5.15 1.53
C SER A 657 -24.55 5.68 1.26
N ARG A 658 -25.57 5.21 1.97
CA ARG A 658 -26.99 5.48 1.68
C ARG A 658 -27.62 6.55 2.58
N TRP A 659 -27.08 6.79 3.77
CA TRP A 659 -27.71 7.60 4.82
C TRP A 659 -26.77 8.68 5.37
N PRO A 660 -26.35 9.68 4.56
CA PRO A 660 -25.42 10.73 5.00
C PRO A 660 -25.93 11.55 6.20
N ASN A 661 -27.25 11.64 6.39
CA ASN A 661 -27.85 12.33 7.54
C ASN A 661 -27.73 11.55 8.86
N ALA A 662 -27.36 10.27 8.82
CA ALA A 662 -27.20 9.40 9.98
C ALA A 662 -25.73 9.12 10.32
N GLN A 663 -24.82 9.96 9.84
CA GLN A 663 -23.39 9.89 10.19
C GLN A 663 -23.12 10.31 11.64
N TYR A 664 -23.88 11.30 12.15
CA TYR A 664 -23.70 11.89 13.47
C TYR A 664 -22.23 12.25 13.76
N ASP A 665 -21.65 11.80 14.87
CA ASP A 665 -20.26 12.12 15.24
C ASP A 665 -19.28 11.04 14.79
N MET A 666 -19.75 9.82 14.51
CA MET A 666 -18.90 8.70 14.12
C MET A 666 -19.65 7.67 13.26
N VAL A 667 -18.95 7.09 12.30
CA VAL A 667 -19.45 5.96 11.50
C VAL A 667 -18.66 4.68 11.80
N ARG A 668 -19.26 3.51 11.54
CA ARG A 668 -18.61 2.21 11.73
C ARG A 668 -18.39 1.50 10.40
N LEU A 669 -17.14 1.41 9.97
CA LEU A 669 -16.73 0.75 8.74
C LEU A 669 -16.33 -0.70 9.01
N GLY A 670 -17.08 -1.65 8.42
CA GLY A 670 -16.80 -3.09 8.49
C GLY A 670 -16.31 -3.62 7.15
N ILE A 671 -17.08 -4.51 6.52
CA ILE A 671 -16.71 -5.19 5.27
C ILE A 671 -16.44 -4.27 4.07
N GLY A 672 -16.90 -3.01 4.13
CA GLY A 672 -16.59 -2.00 3.11
C GLY A 672 -15.10 -1.76 2.96
N LEU A 673 -14.33 -1.90 4.04
CA LEU A 673 -12.88 -1.82 4.02
C LEU A 673 -12.25 -2.89 3.10
N TYR A 674 -12.93 -4.02 2.93
CA TYR A 674 -12.50 -5.19 2.15
C TYR A 674 -13.03 -5.16 0.71
N GLY A 675 -13.66 -4.06 0.31
CA GLY A 675 -14.16 -3.86 -1.05
C GLY A 675 -15.60 -4.31 -1.28
N VAL A 676 -16.35 -4.63 -0.21
CA VAL A 676 -17.74 -5.10 -0.31
C VAL A 676 -18.70 -4.08 0.27
N ASP A 677 -19.61 -3.56 -0.55
CA ASP A 677 -20.77 -2.78 -0.11
C ASP A 677 -21.92 -3.02 -1.09
N ALA A 678 -23.02 -3.60 -0.61
CA ALA A 678 -24.20 -3.83 -1.43
C ALA A 678 -24.85 -2.53 -1.94
N ALA A 679 -24.57 -1.39 -1.28
CA ALA A 679 -25.02 -0.08 -1.72
C ALA A 679 -24.18 0.52 -2.87
N VAL A 680 -23.02 -0.06 -3.19
CA VAL A 680 -22.16 0.40 -4.27
C VAL A 680 -22.34 -0.53 -5.47
N PRO A 681 -22.64 0.00 -6.67
CA PRO A 681 -22.76 -0.84 -7.87
C PRO A 681 -21.51 -1.68 -8.10
N ARG A 682 -21.68 -2.96 -8.44
CA ARG A 682 -20.55 -3.90 -8.63
C ARG A 682 -19.58 -3.47 -9.72
N ASP A 683 -20.08 -2.81 -10.76
CA ASP A 683 -19.28 -2.30 -11.87
C ASP A 683 -18.53 -1.01 -11.52
N SER A 684 -18.74 -0.48 -10.31
CA SER A 684 -17.99 0.67 -9.82
C SER A 684 -16.57 0.25 -9.46
N THR A 685 -15.59 0.96 -10.01
CA THR A 685 -14.18 0.83 -9.64
C THR A 685 -13.84 1.47 -8.29
N ALA A 686 -14.83 2.08 -7.61
CA ALA A 686 -14.62 2.84 -6.39
C ALA A 686 -14.28 1.98 -5.17
N LEU A 687 -14.74 0.73 -5.15
CA LEU A 687 -14.39 -0.26 -4.12
C LEU A 687 -13.76 -1.48 -4.77
N GLN A 688 -12.60 -1.84 -4.25
CA GLN A 688 -11.77 -2.91 -4.80
C GLN A 688 -11.60 -4.03 -3.77
N PRO A 689 -11.77 -5.31 -4.16
CA PRO A 689 -11.45 -6.44 -3.29
C PRO A 689 -10.00 -6.37 -2.85
N ILE A 690 -9.75 -6.52 -1.54
CA ILE A 690 -8.38 -6.41 -1.01
C ILE A 690 -7.65 -7.74 -0.98
N ALA A 691 -8.35 -8.86 -1.14
CA ALA A 691 -7.82 -10.19 -0.83
C ALA A 691 -7.87 -11.12 -2.04
N THR A 692 -6.78 -11.87 -2.24
CA THR A 692 -6.66 -12.94 -3.24
C THR A 692 -6.27 -14.24 -2.54
N LEU A 693 -7.10 -15.27 -2.66
CA LEU A 693 -6.78 -16.59 -2.14
C LEU A 693 -6.28 -17.47 -3.29
N LYS A 694 -5.04 -17.93 -3.17
CA LYS A 694 -4.39 -18.77 -4.17
C LYS A 694 -3.82 -20.04 -3.57
N THR A 695 -3.76 -21.08 -4.39
CA THR A 695 -3.19 -22.39 -4.07
C THR A 695 -2.43 -22.91 -5.28
N THR A 696 -1.97 -24.15 -5.21
CA THR A 696 -1.20 -24.80 -6.28
C THR A 696 -1.74 -26.18 -6.61
N VAL A 697 -1.52 -26.61 -7.85
CA VAL A 697 -1.81 -27.97 -8.28
C VAL A 697 -0.81 -28.93 -7.63
N SER A 698 -1.33 -29.87 -6.86
CA SER A 698 -0.53 -30.93 -6.24
C SER A 698 -0.30 -32.11 -7.17
N GLN A 699 -1.29 -32.46 -8.00
CA GLN A 699 -1.21 -33.62 -8.89
C GLN A 699 -2.19 -33.48 -10.06
N VAL A 700 -1.79 -33.94 -11.26
CA VAL A 700 -2.68 -34.05 -12.41
C VAL A 700 -2.86 -35.53 -12.77
N LYS A 701 -4.12 -35.98 -12.94
CA LYS A 701 -4.45 -37.36 -13.31
C LYS A 701 -5.37 -37.42 -14.52
N LYS A 702 -5.16 -38.41 -15.38
CA LYS A 702 -6.13 -38.83 -16.40
C LYS A 702 -7.16 -39.75 -15.75
N ILE A 703 -8.43 -39.52 -16.04
CA ILE A 703 -9.56 -40.28 -15.49
C ILE A 703 -10.47 -40.69 -16.64
N ALA A 704 -10.83 -41.97 -16.70
CA ALA A 704 -11.81 -42.47 -17.67
C ALA A 704 -13.24 -42.08 -17.26
N ALA A 705 -14.14 -41.89 -18.22
CA ALA A 705 -15.54 -41.54 -17.96
C ALA A 705 -16.28 -42.56 -17.07
N THR A 706 -15.79 -43.79 -17.01
CA THR A 706 -16.35 -44.89 -16.21
C THR A 706 -15.90 -44.87 -14.75
N GLU A 707 -14.93 -44.02 -14.39
CA GLU A 707 -14.39 -43.91 -13.04
C GLU A 707 -15.07 -42.80 -12.22
N THR A 708 -14.89 -42.88 -10.90
CA THR A 708 -15.48 -41.94 -9.94
C THR A 708 -14.41 -41.35 -9.03
N ILE A 709 -14.63 -40.13 -8.54
CA ILE A 709 -13.64 -39.29 -7.87
C ILE A 709 -14.15 -38.88 -6.48
N GLY A 710 -13.26 -38.97 -5.49
CA GLY A 710 -13.50 -38.47 -4.12
C GLY A 710 -14.40 -39.34 -3.25
N TYR A 711 -14.75 -38.82 -2.07
CA TYR A 711 -15.56 -39.53 -1.09
C TYR A 711 -16.94 -39.91 -1.63
N MET A 712 -17.43 -41.08 -1.20
CA MET A 712 -18.72 -41.64 -1.62
C MET A 712 -18.85 -41.86 -3.13
N ARG A 713 -17.75 -41.74 -3.89
CA ARG A 713 -17.75 -41.82 -5.35
C ARG A 713 -18.65 -40.75 -6.02
N ASN A 714 -18.83 -39.59 -5.37
CA ASN A 714 -19.77 -38.55 -5.81
C ASN A 714 -19.29 -37.73 -7.02
N GLY A 715 -17.99 -37.73 -7.34
CA GLY A 715 -17.46 -37.06 -8.52
C GLY A 715 -17.36 -38.00 -9.71
N SER A 716 -17.62 -37.50 -10.92
CA SER A 716 -17.35 -38.21 -12.19
C SER A 716 -17.17 -37.21 -13.32
N LEU A 717 -16.49 -37.61 -14.39
CA LEU A 717 -16.38 -36.82 -15.62
C LEU A 717 -17.38 -37.35 -16.66
N LYS A 718 -17.89 -36.48 -17.54
CA LYS A 718 -18.82 -36.89 -18.62
C LYS A 718 -18.13 -37.70 -19.72
N ASN A 719 -16.86 -37.40 -19.99
CA ASN A 719 -16.00 -38.05 -20.97
C ASN A 719 -14.65 -38.36 -20.31
N ASP A 720 -13.82 -39.15 -20.98
CA ASP A 720 -12.42 -39.32 -20.59
C ASP A 720 -11.75 -37.94 -20.51
N GLY A 721 -11.02 -37.70 -19.44
CA GLY A 721 -10.57 -36.35 -19.12
C GLY A 721 -9.41 -36.30 -18.12
N LYS A 722 -9.17 -35.10 -17.59
CA LYS A 722 -8.10 -34.81 -16.64
C LYS A 722 -8.66 -34.12 -15.41
N ILE A 723 -8.17 -34.51 -14.23
CA ILE A 723 -8.40 -33.78 -12.99
C ILE A 723 -7.09 -33.21 -12.44
N ALA A 724 -7.19 -32.03 -11.83
CA ALA A 724 -6.13 -31.46 -11.02
C ALA A 724 -6.54 -31.52 -9.55
N THR A 725 -5.72 -32.16 -8.70
CA THR A 725 -5.84 -32.07 -7.25
C THR A 725 -5.12 -30.83 -6.76
N VAL A 726 -5.80 -29.97 -6.02
CA VAL A 726 -5.26 -28.70 -5.48
C VAL A 726 -5.20 -28.73 -3.96
N ARG A 727 -4.26 -27.97 -3.37
CA ARG A 727 -3.92 -28.01 -1.93
C ARG A 727 -4.84 -27.14 -1.07
N ILE A 728 -6.14 -27.17 -1.34
CA ILE A 728 -7.13 -26.47 -0.54
C ILE A 728 -8.34 -27.37 -0.27
N GLY A 729 -8.76 -27.44 0.99
CA GLY A 729 -9.91 -28.19 1.43
C GLY A 729 -10.75 -27.43 2.45
N TYR A 730 -11.72 -28.12 3.06
CA TYR A 730 -12.63 -27.48 4.01
C TYR A 730 -11.96 -27.03 5.30
N ALA A 731 -10.82 -27.62 5.69
CA ALA A 731 -10.08 -27.15 6.85
C ALA A 731 -9.23 -25.90 6.56
N ASP A 732 -9.06 -25.51 5.27
CA ASP A 732 -8.51 -24.22 4.86
C ASP A 732 -9.56 -23.12 4.76
N GLY A 733 -10.85 -23.49 4.81
CA GLY A 733 -11.98 -22.58 4.64
C GLY A 733 -12.77 -22.77 3.35
N TYR A 734 -12.35 -23.66 2.44
CA TYR A 734 -13.10 -23.94 1.23
C TYR A 734 -14.26 -24.91 1.50
N LEU A 735 -15.44 -24.35 1.78
CA LEU A 735 -16.60 -25.09 2.30
C LEU A 735 -17.02 -26.27 1.41
N ARG A 736 -17.50 -27.35 2.03
CA ARG A 736 -18.00 -28.55 1.31
C ARG A 736 -19.11 -28.26 0.32
N ALA A 737 -19.88 -27.18 0.53
CA ALA A 737 -20.92 -26.71 -0.37
C ALA A 737 -20.40 -26.35 -1.78
N PHE A 738 -19.11 -26.04 -1.92
CA PHE A 738 -18.48 -25.81 -3.23
C PHE A 738 -18.18 -27.09 -4.03
N GLY A 739 -18.43 -28.27 -3.46
CA GLY A 739 -18.20 -29.54 -4.14
C GLY A 739 -19.14 -29.79 -5.33
N ASN A 740 -18.87 -30.87 -6.06
CA ASN A 740 -19.72 -31.39 -7.14
C ASN A 740 -20.06 -30.36 -8.24
N GLY A 741 -19.11 -29.48 -8.57
CA GLY A 741 -19.21 -28.54 -9.67
C GLY A 741 -19.93 -27.23 -9.34
N VAL A 742 -20.34 -27.03 -8.08
CA VAL A 742 -20.89 -25.75 -7.59
C VAL A 742 -19.80 -24.68 -7.61
N GLY A 743 -18.69 -24.95 -6.94
CA GLY A 743 -17.53 -24.06 -6.93
C GLY A 743 -16.69 -24.15 -8.20
N ARG A 744 -15.99 -23.06 -8.51
CA ARG A 744 -15.04 -22.95 -9.61
C ARG A 744 -13.77 -22.28 -9.12
N MET A 745 -12.65 -22.54 -9.80
CA MET A 745 -11.38 -21.88 -9.54
C MET A 745 -10.72 -21.50 -10.86
N LEU A 746 -9.90 -20.45 -10.87
CA LEU A 746 -9.17 -20.02 -12.05
C LEU A 746 -7.84 -20.77 -12.14
N VAL A 747 -7.60 -21.43 -13.27
CA VAL A 747 -6.33 -22.09 -13.60
C VAL A 747 -5.89 -21.62 -14.97
N ASN A 748 -4.69 -21.01 -15.07
CA ASN A 748 -4.17 -20.44 -16.31
C ASN A 748 -5.19 -19.50 -17.01
N GLY A 749 -5.88 -18.65 -16.24
CA GLY A 749 -6.89 -17.71 -16.74
C GLY A 749 -8.25 -18.34 -17.12
N THR A 750 -8.44 -19.65 -16.91
CA THR A 750 -9.68 -20.36 -17.24
C THR A 750 -10.39 -20.85 -15.99
N LEU A 751 -11.69 -20.54 -15.85
CA LEU A 751 -12.51 -21.05 -14.75
C LEU A 751 -12.86 -22.52 -14.97
N VAL A 752 -12.46 -23.36 -14.01
CA VAL A 752 -12.74 -24.80 -14.02
C VAL A 752 -13.55 -25.22 -12.79
N PRO A 753 -14.54 -26.12 -12.95
CA PRO A 753 -15.41 -26.54 -11.86
C PRO A 753 -14.73 -27.56 -10.94
N THR A 754 -15.16 -27.60 -9.68
CA THR A 754 -14.80 -28.68 -8.75
C THR A 754 -15.41 -30.01 -9.17
N VAL A 755 -14.76 -31.12 -8.79
CA VAL A 755 -15.25 -32.48 -9.06
C VAL A 755 -15.33 -33.28 -7.78
N GLY A 756 -16.51 -33.82 -7.50
CA GLY A 756 -16.76 -34.57 -6.28
C GLY A 756 -16.77 -33.72 -5.02
N ASN A 757 -16.74 -34.38 -3.86
CA ASN A 757 -16.76 -33.71 -2.57
C ASN A 757 -15.44 -33.00 -2.27
N ILE A 758 -15.50 -31.81 -1.64
CA ILE A 758 -14.33 -31.17 -1.04
C ILE A 758 -13.85 -32.02 0.14
N THR A 759 -12.54 -32.28 0.20
CA THR A 759 -11.90 -33.07 1.28
C THR A 759 -11.27 -32.15 2.32
N MET A 760 -10.65 -32.71 3.37
CA MET A 760 -10.11 -31.91 4.48
C MET A 760 -9.04 -30.92 4.02
N ASP A 761 -8.10 -31.40 3.19
CA ASP A 761 -6.90 -30.64 2.81
C ASP A 761 -6.80 -30.38 1.30
N MET A 762 -7.66 -31.02 0.50
CA MET A 762 -7.58 -30.96 -0.96
C MET A 762 -8.95 -30.99 -1.64
N CYS A 763 -9.01 -30.52 -2.87
CA CYS A 763 -10.13 -30.76 -3.76
C CYS A 763 -9.65 -31.03 -5.19
N MET A 764 -10.57 -31.49 -6.03
CA MET A 764 -10.29 -31.83 -7.42
C MET A 764 -11.00 -30.84 -8.34
N LEU A 765 -10.35 -30.46 -9.43
CA LEU A 765 -10.86 -29.59 -10.49
C LEU A 765 -10.89 -30.35 -11.81
N ASP A 766 -11.92 -30.12 -12.63
CA ASP A 766 -12.00 -30.65 -14.00
C ASP A 766 -11.15 -29.78 -14.93
N VAL A 767 -9.96 -30.29 -15.29
CA VAL A 767 -9.00 -29.60 -16.16
C VAL A 767 -8.93 -30.26 -17.54
N SER A 768 -9.99 -30.95 -17.95
CA SER A 768 -10.01 -31.71 -19.20
C SER A 768 -9.76 -30.85 -20.44
N ASN A 769 -10.17 -29.58 -20.41
CA ASN A 769 -10.09 -28.65 -21.54
C ASN A 769 -8.88 -27.70 -21.50
N ILE A 770 -7.98 -27.88 -20.52
CA ILE A 770 -6.81 -27.01 -20.36
C ILE A 770 -5.53 -27.83 -20.12
N GLU A 771 -4.39 -27.22 -20.44
CA GLU A 771 -3.08 -27.76 -20.09
C GLU A 771 -2.66 -27.21 -18.72
N VAL A 772 -2.35 -28.13 -17.81
CA VAL A 772 -2.06 -27.85 -16.40
C VAL A 772 -0.97 -28.81 -15.94
N LYS A 773 -0.02 -28.30 -15.16
CA LYS A 773 1.09 -29.04 -14.58
C LYS A 773 1.07 -28.95 -13.06
N GLU A 774 1.74 -29.90 -12.41
CA GLU A 774 1.99 -29.83 -10.98
C GLU A 774 2.81 -28.58 -10.64
N GLY A 775 2.38 -27.85 -9.61
CA GLY A 775 2.95 -26.57 -9.23
C GLY A 775 2.28 -25.34 -9.86
N ASP A 776 1.44 -25.50 -10.88
CA ASP A 776 0.70 -24.37 -11.47
C ASP A 776 -0.18 -23.69 -10.40
N GLU A 777 -0.27 -22.36 -10.50
CA GLU A 777 -1.09 -21.53 -9.62
C GLU A 777 -2.58 -21.73 -9.91
N VAL A 778 -3.37 -21.74 -8.83
CA VAL A 778 -4.83 -21.83 -8.87
C VAL A 778 -5.41 -20.72 -8.00
N ILE A 779 -6.26 -19.87 -8.57
CA ILE A 779 -6.91 -18.78 -7.84
C ILE A 779 -8.30 -19.24 -7.42
N VAL A 780 -8.56 -19.15 -6.12
CA VAL A 780 -9.86 -19.51 -5.50
C VAL A 780 -10.81 -18.32 -5.55
N PHE A 781 -10.32 -17.13 -5.18
CA PHE A 781 -11.00 -15.87 -5.38
C PHE A 781 -9.99 -14.72 -5.53
N ASN A 782 -10.37 -13.71 -6.29
CA ASN A 782 -9.60 -12.47 -6.53
C ASN A 782 -10.57 -11.38 -7.06
N GLU A 783 -10.06 -10.37 -7.74
CA GLU A 783 -10.87 -9.35 -8.41
C GLU A 783 -11.78 -9.87 -9.53
N GLN A 784 -11.38 -10.94 -10.23
CA GLN A 784 -12.16 -11.56 -11.32
C GLN A 784 -13.23 -12.50 -10.78
N GLN A 785 -12.90 -13.24 -9.72
CA GLN A 785 -13.80 -14.16 -9.04
C GLN A 785 -14.04 -13.66 -7.62
N ARG A 786 -14.99 -12.72 -7.48
CA ARG A 786 -15.19 -11.98 -6.24
C ARG A 786 -15.87 -12.82 -5.16
N ILE A 787 -15.61 -12.51 -3.89
CA ILE A 787 -16.16 -13.23 -2.74
C ILE A 787 -17.69 -13.16 -2.66
N GLU A 788 -18.31 -12.11 -3.20
CA GLU A 788 -19.75 -11.97 -3.34
C GLU A 788 -20.37 -13.03 -4.26
N GLU A 789 -19.63 -13.44 -5.29
CA GLU A 789 -20.06 -14.48 -6.23
C GLU A 789 -19.93 -15.86 -5.61
N LEU A 790 -18.81 -16.12 -4.92
CA LEU A 790 -18.62 -17.35 -4.14
C LEU A 790 -19.72 -17.51 -3.10
N ALA A 791 -20.03 -16.44 -2.37
CA ALA A 791 -21.09 -16.44 -1.37
C ALA A 791 -22.45 -16.81 -1.99
N ALA A 792 -22.78 -16.21 -3.14
CA ALA A 792 -24.01 -16.51 -3.87
C ALA A 792 -24.09 -17.97 -4.37
N GLN A 793 -22.97 -18.56 -4.81
CA GLN A 793 -22.93 -19.94 -5.32
C GLN A 793 -23.39 -20.98 -4.29
N ILE A 794 -23.10 -20.73 -3.00
CA ILE A 794 -23.41 -21.66 -1.91
C ILE A 794 -24.48 -21.15 -0.95
N GLY A 795 -25.13 -20.01 -1.28
CA GLY A 795 -26.21 -19.44 -0.49
C GLY A 795 -25.77 -18.87 0.86
N THR A 796 -24.58 -18.28 0.94
CA THR A 796 -24.07 -17.58 2.14
C THR A 796 -23.82 -16.09 1.88
N ILE A 797 -23.13 -15.41 2.81
CA ILE A 797 -22.73 -14.01 2.77
C ILE A 797 -21.20 -13.86 2.62
N PRO A 798 -20.71 -12.74 2.04
CA PRO A 798 -19.27 -12.51 1.84
C PRO A 798 -18.44 -12.58 3.13
N TYR A 799 -19.03 -12.19 4.27
CA TYR A 799 -18.40 -12.32 5.57
C TYR A 799 -17.97 -13.76 5.86
N GLU A 800 -18.82 -14.75 5.59
CA GLU A 800 -18.50 -16.16 5.85
C GLU A 800 -17.40 -16.68 4.93
N ILE A 801 -17.30 -16.19 3.69
CA ILE A 801 -16.22 -16.59 2.79
C ILE A 801 -14.87 -16.16 3.36
N LEU A 802 -14.77 -14.92 3.85
CA LEU A 802 -13.54 -14.38 4.42
C LEU A 802 -13.20 -14.98 5.80
N THR A 803 -14.18 -15.07 6.71
CA THR A 803 -13.94 -15.56 8.07
C THR A 803 -13.66 -17.05 8.15
N ASN A 804 -14.12 -17.84 7.17
CA ASN A 804 -13.80 -19.26 7.12
C ASN A 804 -12.36 -19.55 6.65
N VAL A 805 -11.65 -18.58 6.05
CA VAL A 805 -10.24 -18.79 5.68
C VAL A 805 -9.44 -19.03 6.95
N SER A 806 -9.00 -20.28 7.11
CA SER A 806 -8.42 -20.76 8.35
C SER A 806 -7.13 -20.04 8.71
N GLN A 807 -6.77 -20.05 10.00
CA GLN A 807 -5.46 -19.56 10.45
C GLN A 807 -4.29 -20.38 9.89
N ARG A 808 -4.55 -21.62 9.44
CA ARG A 808 -3.53 -22.45 8.77
C ARG A 808 -3.16 -21.94 7.37
N VAL A 809 -4.03 -21.16 6.73
CA VAL A 809 -3.74 -20.52 5.46
C VAL A 809 -2.80 -19.34 5.73
N LYS A 810 -1.65 -19.33 5.04
CA LYS A 810 -0.67 -18.27 5.21
C LYS A 810 -1.22 -16.94 4.70
N ARG A 811 -1.05 -15.87 5.46
CA ARG A 811 -1.41 -14.50 5.05
C ARG A 811 -0.15 -13.80 4.56
N VAL A 812 -0.23 -13.16 3.39
CA VAL A 812 0.85 -12.35 2.84
C VAL A 812 0.31 -10.95 2.61
N TYR A 813 0.87 -9.97 3.31
CA TYR A 813 0.49 -8.58 3.17
C TYR A 813 1.46 -7.88 2.24
N PHE A 814 0.92 -7.18 1.27
CA PHE A 814 1.74 -6.44 0.33
C PHE A 814 1.11 -5.11 0.01
N TYR A 815 1.92 -4.26 -0.60
CA TYR A 815 1.50 -2.99 -1.12
C TYR A 815 1.81 -3.03 -2.63
N GLU A 816 0.85 -2.71 -3.48
CA GLU A 816 1.02 -2.65 -4.95
C GLU A 816 1.37 -1.26 -5.48
#